data_AF-A0A1F7F9V1-F1
#
_entry.id   AF-A0A1F7F9V1-F1
#
_cell.length_a   1.000
_cell.length_b   1.000
_cell.length_c   1.000
_cell.angle_alpha   90.00
_cell.angle_beta   90.00
_cell.angle_gamma   90.00
#
_symmetry.space_group_name_H-M   'P 1'
#
loop_
_entity.id
_entity.type
_entity.pdbx_description
1 polymer ?
#
loop_
_entity_poly.entity_id
_entity_poly.type
_entity_poly.pdbx_seq_one_letter_code
_entity_poly.pdbx_strand_id
1 'polypeptide(L)'
;MTNLTINSDGEFRNTRVNIASLINISGIFTNNGSMSANTGGNFTFLGATCILSGTSSSTNFYRFTLQSGQTTINATGSPALTVIGGGVVLTAGELNAAGKTIALQTSGWTNNGALFSGSGSTVKFTGATAATIDNGASQTSFQNVEVAKNAGVSLTASRALDINGNFILSSGTFAPGNFTHTVAGDWNDAGGSFAPALGTVALDGASPAIVTAAINNFYNLTVSTSGTASLGAYELDVDGNLTVSTGSTLDCGTGTANDVTGTASISGTLDLNTATVTLRGAVTVTSGGTLKLQTASSAPQLRLGNGAVAGSITVQSGGTLFSSGSPRPIITRQGTANYALAVSSGGTINVDGLNIDYPGANGLDIANGAAITKIDNCYCSNGTKYLSVGAASGSYLFYFCSFDGTANPNVTAPNGATITMVNALGTRGVVATSETWDGPVDGNITWSYDKIWTGGAGTTDWATAGNWSPVGEPTSTDDILIPDQTFDPAIPGAGGSCRRITITNGTLSLGTNTLSVYGDFIIQSTGTLIAGTGRVTMTGASDRQINAQGKTFYNLTITNNRTDTLNSTITVSSALTVDAGSGLIVASGKNLTLTAGLTLNGTLDLKNNTILYTGGAISAAVGSTFKVSGTSQLAGGYAMVQNTGSGNYGMTLAGNVEINCARVYNLSNAGLTLSGTGGTGRTFTNTYFYSGQSSAICYLHVTNSGWNGYLFTGLAFQDLGSGTKSVEINTVPGDIVTMSDYTTGTGWVSGDASEIETSGSINWGVSSLAPVWSRNSIGTVKGGSIGGPVFVGTDKSGQELIGLNPATGSTNWIYDASAYGACGTPTYIYGSNSKYKIVASAGNYVIGRQDEGIIPSTQLFPPQALASPGNPYASPDDATFYVAYTGNITKKSMTTGANIAGWPQALADVSRTADPVVFNDEIYVATTGGMVWKYDEDGTPLSSFNAGAGVLQPLLVQGSALYVTPNSANLYAVNASTMTAKWGSPVSLAAASTGPAFCASGSQDIYVAAGTSIQKVTDNGATGSVTWTYGAGNNVESGPIEYNGVVYFGRYDGRYYAIQDLGSSASLITDWPYTNASGNSNTGPWIDVGNTLVIFGTTSQNLDAFTLE
;
A
#
# COMPACT_ATOMS: atom_id res chain seq x y z
N MET A 1 -2.76 30.89 -52.34
CA MET A 1 -2.97 32.17 -51.64
C MET A 1 -1.70 32.52 -50.89
N THR A 2 -1.28 33.78 -50.91
CA THR A 2 -0.12 34.21 -50.11
C THR A 2 -0.48 34.23 -48.64
N ASN A 3 -1.53 34.96 -48.26
CA ASN A 3 -2.06 34.97 -46.89
C ASN A 3 -3.55 34.61 -46.88
N LEU A 4 -4.03 34.02 -45.78
CA LEU A 4 -5.45 33.76 -45.53
C LEU A 4 -5.77 34.08 -44.07
N THR A 5 -6.78 34.91 -43.83
CA THR A 5 -7.24 35.26 -42.48
C THR A 5 -8.72 34.93 -42.31
N ILE A 6 -9.05 34.19 -41.26
CA ILE A 6 -10.40 33.99 -40.74
C ILE A 6 -10.56 34.90 -39.52
N ASN A 7 -11.39 35.92 -39.64
CA ASN A 7 -11.66 36.87 -38.54
C ASN A 7 -12.45 36.20 -37.40
N SER A 8 -12.52 36.84 -36.23
CA SER A 8 -13.15 36.27 -35.02
C SER A 8 -14.62 35.91 -35.17
N ASP A 9 -15.34 36.60 -36.04
CA ASP A 9 -16.73 36.36 -36.43
C ASP A 9 -16.87 35.49 -37.69
N GLY A 10 -15.74 35.14 -38.31
CA GLY A 10 -15.68 34.35 -39.54
C GLY A 10 -15.78 32.85 -39.29
N GLU A 11 -16.35 32.16 -40.27
CA GLU A 11 -16.37 30.70 -40.33
C GLU A 11 -15.82 30.20 -41.66
N PHE A 12 -14.90 29.23 -41.60
CA PHE A 12 -14.46 28.48 -42.77
C PHE A 12 -15.15 27.11 -42.83
N ARG A 13 -15.90 26.88 -43.92
CA ARG A 13 -16.49 25.58 -44.26
C ARG A 13 -16.02 25.14 -45.65
N ASN A 14 -15.60 23.89 -45.78
CA ASN A 14 -15.31 23.30 -47.09
C ASN A 14 -16.30 22.16 -47.34
N THR A 15 -17.22 22.30 -48.30
CA THR A 15 -18.23 21.26 -48.56
C THR A 15 -17.69 20.05 -49.33
N ARG A 16 -16.40 20.05 -49.72
CA ARG A 16 -15.75 18.96 -50.46
C ARG A 16 -14.58 18.39 -49.66
N VAL A 17 -14.71 17.15 -49.19
CA VAL A 17 -13.66 16.37 -48.51
C VAL A 17 -12.98 15.40 -49.47
N ASN A 18 -12.46 15.91 -50.59
CA ASN A 18 -11.66 15.12 -51.54
C ASN A 18 -10.44 15.91 -52.02
N ILE A 19 -9.44 15.23 -52.59
CA ILE A 19 -8.17 15.84 -53.02
C ILE A 19 -8.32 16.98 -54.05
N ALA A 20 -9.49 17.15 -54.67
CA ALA A 20 -9.77 18.24 -55.59
C ALA A 20 -10.15 19.56 -54.87
N SER A 21 -10.28 19.58 -53.54
CA SER A 21 -10.59 20.76 -52.72
C SER A 21 -9.35 21.39 -52.06
N LEU A 22 -8.24 21.43 -52.80
CA LEU A 22 -6.92 21.84 -52.30
C LEU A 22 -6.78 23.36 -52.18
N ILE A 23 -6.28 23.82 -51.04
CA ILE A 23 -5.88 25.21 -50.81
C ILE A 23 -4.39 25.29 -50.55
N ASN A 24 -3.67 25.93 -51.47
CA ASN A 24 -2.24 26.17 -51.35
C ASN A 24 -1.98 27.49 -50.61
N ILE A 25 -1.16 27.45 -49.56
CA ILE A 25 -0.71 28.59 -48.76
C ILE A 25 0.80 28.76 -48.94
N SER A 26 1.24 29.98 -49.24
CA SER A 26 2.67 30.31 -49.41
C SER A 26 3.18 31.38 -48.44
N GLY A 27 2.37 31.80 -47.47
CA GLY A 27 2.66 32.82 -46.46
C GLY A 27 1.93 32.53 -45.14
N ILE A 28 1.17 33.50 -44.61
CA ILE A 28 0.54 33.41 -43.28
C ILE A 28 -0.91 32.89 -43.39
N PHE A 29 -1.23 31.86 -42.62
CA PHE A 29 -2.60 31.44 -42.32
C PHE A 29 -2.95 31.89 -40.89
N THR A 30 -3.98 32.72 -40.73
CA THR A 30 -4.44 33.22 -39.43
C THR A 30 -5.88 32.80 -39.18
N ASN A 31 -6.13 32.03 -38.11
CA ASN A 31 -7.48 31.65 -37.69
C ASN A 31 -7.82 32.23 -36.32
N ASN A 32 -8.63 33.29 -36.32
CA ASN A 32 -9.20 33.89 -35.12
C ASN A 32 -10.67 33.49 -34.92
N GLY A 33 -11.31 32.89 -35.93
CA GLY A 33 -12.72 32.49 -35.93
C GLY A 33 -12.91 30.99 -35.78
N SER A 34 -13.86 30.43 -36.54
CA SER A 34 -14.23 29.01 -36.49
C SER A 34 -13.91 28.28 -37.79
N MET A 35 -13.56 27.00 -37.67
CA MET A 35 -13.40 26.08 -38.81
C MET A 35 -14.24 24.82 -38.55
N SER A 36 -14.91 24.33 -39.59
CA SER A 36 -15.75 23.13 -39.49
C SER A 36 -14.97 21.93 -38.94
N ALA A 37 -15.51 21.33 -37.86
CA ALA A 37 -14.97 20.12 -37.24
C ALA A 37 -15.13 18.85 -38.09
N ASN A 38 -15.95 18.89 -39.15
CA ASN A 38 -16.26 17.72 -39.97
C ASN A 38 -15.58 17.79 -41.34
N THR A 39 -15.27 19.00 -41.82
CA THR A 39 -14.83 19.16 -43.21
C THR A 39 -13.48 19.80 -43.41
N GLY A 40 -13.01 20.71 -42.53
CA GLY A 40 -11.63 21.23 -42.36
C GLY A 40 -10.82 21.74 -43.57
N GLY A 41 -11.10 21.31 -44.80
CA GLY A 41 -10.33 21.54 -46.03
C GLY A 41 -9.02 20.76 -46.14
N ASN A 42 -8.56 20.55 -47.39
CA ASN A 42 -7.23 20.03 -47.68
C ASN A 42 -6.27 21.21 -47.92
N PHE A 43 -5.28 21.38 -47.05
CA PHE A 43 -4.34 22.51 -47.11
C PHE A 43 -2.92 22.05 -47.39
N THR A 44 -2.26 22.73 -48.32
CA THR A 44 -0.84 22.52 -48.65
C THR A 44 -0.04 23.78 -48.39
N PHE A 45 1.01 23.66 -47.59
CA PHE A 45 1.96 24.72 -47.30
C PHE A 45 3.22 24.52 -48.14
N LEU A 46 3.56 25.52 -48.96
CA LEU A 46 4.62 25.41 -49.99
C LEU A 46 5.47 26.68 -50.15
N GLY A 47 5.27 27.70 -49.31
CA GLY A 47 6.10 28.91 -49.31
C GLY A 47 7.48 28.67 -48.69
N ALA A 48 8.45 29.55 -48.97
CA ALA A 48 9.76 29.48 -48.33
C ALA A 48 9.66 29.57 -46.80
N THR A 49 8.77 30.45 -46.31
CA THR A 49 8.40 30.61 -44.91
C THR A 49 6.89 30.79 -44.78
N CYS A 50 6.23 29.84 -44.12
CA CYS A 50 4.81 29.88 -43.80
C CYS A 50 4.60 29.94 -42.28
N ILE A 51 3.52 30.59 -41.84
CA ILE A 51 3.15 30.69 -40.43
C ILE A 51 1.68 30.32 -40.28
N LEU A 52 1.40 29.36 -39.41
CA LEU A 52 0.07 29.06 -38.91
C LEU A 52 -0.14 29.80 -37.60
N SER A 53 -1.08 30.74 -37.51
CA SER A 53 -1.28 31.59 -36.34
C SER A 53 -2.77 31.82 -36.04
N GLY A 54 -3.05 32.53 -34.95
CA GLY A 54 -4.39 32.99 -34.60
C GLY A 54 -4.85 32.51 -33.22
N THR A 55 -5.95 33.09 -32.76
CA THR A 55 -6.48 32.96 -31.40
C THR A 55 -7.58 31.92 -31.25
N SER A 56 -7.95 31.21 -32.32
CA SER A 56 -8.99 30.17 -32.26
C SER A 56 -8.59 29.04 -31.29
N SER A 57 -9.60 28.45 -30.63
CA SER A 57 -9.40 27.36 -29.67
C SER A 57 -8.80 26.10 -30.31
N SER A 58 -9.09 25.86 -31.60
CA SER A 58 -8.43 24.85 -32.44
C SER A 58 -8.52 25.26 -33.91
N THR A 59 -7.44 25.09 -34.65
CA THR A 59 -7.44 25.23 -36.12
C THR A 59 -7.60 23.86 -36.77
N ASN A 60 -8.68 23.65 -37.52
CA ASN A 60 -9.08 22.34 -38.01
C ASN A 60 -8.80 22.19 -39.51
N PHE A 61 -8.02 21.17 -39.89
CA PHE A 61 -7.82 20.77 -41.29
C PHE A 61 -8.29 19.34 -41.53
N TYR A 62 -8.88 19.06 -42.69
CA TYR A 62 -9.12 17.67 -43.07
C TYR A 62 -7.80 16.98 -43.40
N ARG A 63 -6.94 17.63 -44.19
CA ARG A 63 -5.56 17.21 -44.44
C ARG A 63 -4.64 18.40 -44.31
N PHE A 64 -3.51 18.19 -43.64
CA PHE A 64 -2.39 19.11 -43.62
C PHE A 64 -1.25 18.52 -44.44
N THR A 65 -0.75 19.26 -45.43
CA THR A 65 0.41 18.86 -46.21
C THR A 65 1.48 19.94 -46.15
N LEU A 66 2.68 19.56 -45.69
CA LEU A 66 3.89 20.36 -45.91
C LEU A 66 4.56 19.85 -47.18
N GLN A 67 4.63 20.68 -48.22
CA GLN A 67 5.24 20.31 -49.49
C GLN A 67 6.71 20.75 -49.58
N SER A 68 7.03 21.94 -49.09
CA SER A 68 8.39 22.52 -49.11
C SER A 68 8.51 23.71 -48.17
N GLY A 69 9.75 24.15 -47.91
CA GLY A 69 10.05 25.32 -47.08
C GLY A 69 9.81 25.09 -45.59
N GLN A 70 9.81 26.16 -44.79
CA GLN A 70 9.53 26.07 -43.35
C GLN A 70 8.09 26.50 -43.06
N THR A 71 7.36 25.72 -42.29
CA THR A 71 6.06 26.12 -41.70
C THR A 71 6.17 26.14 -40.18
N THR A 72 5.89 27.28 -39.56
CA THR A 72 5.90 27.44 -38.10
C THR A 72 4.47 27.48 -37.54
N ILE A 73 4.17 26.70 -36.51
CA ILE A 73 2.89 26.71 -35.80
C ILE A 73 2.99 27.66 -34.59
N ASN A 74 2.36 28.83 -34.72
CA ASN A 74 2.22 29.87 -33.70
C ASN A 74 0.77 30.06 -33.21
N ALA A 75 -0.16 29.20 -33.63
CA ALA A 75 -1.54 29.24 -33.13
C ALA A 75 -1.57 29.03 -31.61
N THR A 76 -2.47 29.75 -30.92
CA THR A 76 -2.56 29.71 -29.45
C THR A 76 -3.56 28.70 -28.92
N GLY A 77 -4.33 28.05 -29.79
CA GLY A 77 -5.25 26.97 -29.42
C GLY A 77 -4.54 25.78 -28.77
N SER A 78 -5.30 24.96 -28.05
CA SER A 78 -4.82 23.72 -27.43
C SER A 78 -5.83 22.61 -27.67
N PRO A 79 -5.62 21.74 -28.69
CA PRO A 79 -4.47 21.68 -29.59
C PRO A 79 -4.37 22.88 -30.55
N ALA A 80 -3.13 23.25 -30.93
CA ALA A 80 -2.87 24.39 -31.83
C ALA A 80 -3.32 24.08 -33.27
N LEU A 81 -3.25 22.80 -33.64
CA LEU A 81 -3.68 22.26 -34.93
C LEU A 81 -4.39 20.92 -34.69
N THR A 82 -5.57 20.75 -35.28
CA THR A 82 -6.28 19.46 -35.35
C THR A 82 -6.44 19.02 -36.80
N VAL A 83 -6.01 17.81 -37.10
CA VAL A 83 -6.26 17.15 -38.38
C VAL A 83 -7.34 16.10 -38.21
N ILE A 84 -8.53 16.42 -38.72
CA ILE A 84 -9.75 15.63 -38.53
C ILE A 84 -9.86 14.44 -39.50
N GLY A 85 -9.11 14.50 -40.61
CA GLY A 85 -9.30 13.65 -41.77
C GLY A 85 -7.99 13.07 -42.32
N GLY A 86 -7.81 13.23 -43.64
CA GLY A 86 -6.75 12.73 -44.54
C GLY A 86 -5.28 12.87 -44.13
N GLY A 87 -4.98 13.21 -42.88
CA GLY A 87 -3.68 12.99 -42.25
C GLY A 87 -2.76 14.19 -42.30
N VAL A 88 -1.66 14.09 -41.55
CA VAL A 88 -0.51 14.98 -41.70
C VAL A 88 0.46 14.32 -42.68
N VAL A 89 0.76 15.01 -43.77
CA VAL A 89 1.71 14.53 -44.78
C VAL A 89 2.85 15.53 -44.91
N LEU A 90 4.05 15.16 -44.47
CA LEU A 90 5.24 15.98 -44.60
C LEU A 90 6.08 15.46 -45.76
N THR A 91 6.16 16.21 -46.85
CA THR A 91 6.87 15.79 -48.07
C THR A 91 8.33 16.21 -48.03
N ALA A 92 8.59 17.50 -47.78
CA ALA A 92 9.92 18.08 -47.68
C ALA A 92 9.85 19.42 -46.93
N GLY A 93 10.99 19.89 -46.41
CA GLY A 93 11.08 21.16 -45.67
C GLY A 93 11.16 20.96 -44.16
N GLU A 94 10.63 21.92 -43.38
CA GLU A 94 10.59 21.86 -41.92
C GLU A 94 9.20 22.24 -41.38
N LEU A 95 8.66 21.42 -40.48
CA LEU A 95 7.51 21.78 -39.65
C LEU A 95 8.00 22.07 -38.23
N ASN A 96 7.95 23.33 -37.81
CA ASN A 96 8.32 23.75 -36.46
C ASN A 96 7.06 23.94 -35.60
N ALA A 97 6.95 23.18 -34.51
CA ALA A 97 5.79 23.17 -33.62
C ALA A 97 6.17 23.39 -32.14
N ALA A 98 7.18 24.22 -31.86
CA ALA A 98 7.71 24.43 -30.51
C ALA A 98 6.62 24.70 -29.45
N GLY A 99 6.55 23.82 -28.43
CA GLY A 99 5.59 23.86 -27.33
C GLY A 99 4.12 23.71 -27.75
N LYS A 100 3.83 23.21 -28.96
CA LYS A 100 2.48 23.06 -29.50
C LYS A 100 2.05 21.61 -29.61
N THR A 101 0.75 21.39 -29.45
CA THR A 101 0.11 20.09 -29.70
C THR A 101 -0.53 20.06 -31.09
N ILE A 102 -0.19 19.03 -31.87
CA ILE A 102 -0.83 18.67 -33.14
C ILE A 102 -1.68 17.42 -32.88
N ALA A 103 -3.00 17.53 -33.01
CA ALA A 103 -3.94 16.42 -32.81
C ALA A 103 -4.35 15.77 -34.15
N LEU A 104 -4.40 14.45 -34.22
CA LEU A 104 -4.74 13.68 -35.43
C LEU A 104 -5.86 12.67 -35.14
N GLN A 105 -7.02 12.78 -35.80
CA GLN A 105 -8.21 11.97 -35.47
C GLN A 105 -8.36 10.66 -36.29
N THR A 106 -8.03 10.65 -37.59
CA THR A 106 -8.43 9.52 -38.46
C THR A 106 -7.33 8.90 -39.33
N SER A 107 -6.54 9.69 -40.09
CA SER A 107 -5.68 9.12 -41.15
C SER A 107 -4.17 9.03 -40.82
N GLY A 108 -3.78 9.38 -39.59
CA GLY A 108 -2.40 9.20 -39.11
C GLY A 108 -1.37 10.20 -39.64
N TRP A 109 -0.10 9.85 -39.43
CA TRP A 109 1.08 10.69 -39.71
C TRP A 109 1.95 10.03 -40.78
N THR A 110 2.35 10.79 -41.79
CA THR A 110 3.26 10.35 -42.85
C THR A 110 4.35 11.39 -43.06
N ASN A 111 5.62 11.05 -42.79
CA ASN A 111 6.77 11.88 -43.13
C ASN A 111 7.59 11.22 -44.24
N ASN A 112 7.69 11.87 -45.39
CA ASN A 112 8.40 11.42 -46.59
C ASN A 112 9.69 12.22 -46.86
N GLY A 113 10.20 12.99 -45.90
CA GLY A 113 11.48 13.69 -46.03
C GLY A 113 11.52 15.13 -45.52
N ALA A 114 10.59 15.57 -44.68
CA ALA A 114 10.69 16.85 -43.99
C ALA A 114 11.34 16.68 -42.61
N LEU A 115 11.93 17.75 -42.07
CA LEU A 115 12.31 17.90 -40.66
C LEU A 115 11.07 18.22 -39.81
N PHE A 116 10.87 17.52 -38.69
CA PHE A 116 9.95 17.93 -37.65
C PHE A 116 10.77 18.49 -36.48
N SER A 117 10.49 19.72 -36.07
CA SER A 117 11.26 20.46 -35.08
C SER A 117 10.37 21.18 -34.07
N GLY A 118 11.00 21.73 -33.02
CA GLY A 118 10.35 22.56 -32.01
C GLY A 118 10.27 21.85 -30.67
N SER A 119 11.11 22.27 -29.73
CA SER A 119 11.17 21.71 -28.37
C SER A 119 9.80 21.71 -27.68
N GLY A 120 9.47 20.59 -27.02
CA GLY A 120 8.21 20.45 -26.26
C GLY A 120 6.95 20.27 -27.12
N SER A 121 7.07 20.08 -28.43
CA SER A 121 5.92 19.77 -29.28
C SER A 121 5.33 18.39 -28.97
N THR A 122 4.01 18.23 -29.09
CA THR A 122 3.34 16.93 -28.90
C THR A 122 2.55 16.55 -30.15
N VAL A 123 2.79 15.35 -30.68
CA VAL A 123 1.95 14.73 -31.71
C VAL A 123 0.97 13.79 -31.01
N LYS A 124 -0.30 14.20 -30.97
CA LYS A 124 -1.37 13.50 -30.25
C LYS A 124 -2.30 12.79 -31.24
N PHE A 125 -2.42 11.47 -31.12
CA PHE A 125 -3.34 10.66 -31.91
C PHE A 125 -4.63 10.44 -31.13
N THR A 126 -5.76 10.86 -31.68
CA THR A 126 -7.09 10.76 -31.05
C THR A 126 -8.07 10.02 -31.95
N GLY A 127 -9.33 9.93 -31.51
CA GLY A 127 -10.46 9.51 -32.34
C GLY A 127 -10.70 8.00 -32.40
N ALA A 128 -11.83 7.63 -33.03
CA ALA A 128 -12.37 6.27 -33.05
C ALA A 128 -11.88 5.40 -34.22
N THR A 129 -11.01 5.90 -35.08
CA THR A 129 -10.50 5.16 -36.25
C THR A 129 -9.04 4.79 -36.06
N ALA A 130 -8.68 3.56 -36.43
CA ALA A 130 -7.30 3.10 -36.43
C ALA A 130 -6.43 4.02 -37.29
N ALA A 131 -5.21 4.28 -36.83
CA ALA A 131 -4.29 5.18 -37.51
C ALA A 131 -2.91 4.53 -37.65
N THR A 132 -2.12 5.08 -38.57
CA THR A 132 -0.74 4.66 -38.79
C THR A 132 0.20 5.82 -38.54
N ILE A 133 1.35 5.54 -37.93
CA ILE A 133 2.49 6.44 -37.88
C ILE A 133 3.60 5.88 -38.78
N ASP A 134 3.88 6.61 -39.84
CA ASP A 134 4.98 6.35 -40.76
C ASP A 134 5.89 7.58 -40.80
N ASN A 135 7.07 7.44 -40.20
CA ASN A 135 8.02 8.55 -40.07
C ASN A 135 9.10 8.55 -41.18
N GLY A 136 8.92 7.75 -42.24
CA GLY A 136 9.82 7.72 -43.39
C GLY A 136 11.22 7.18 -43.09
N ALA A 137 12.00 6.95 -44.15
CA ALA A 137 13.35 6.38 -44.06
C ALA A 137 14.42 7.32 -43.52
N SER A 138 14.27 8.63 -43.74
CA SER A 138 15.17 9.68 -43.26
C SER A 138 14.61 10.25 -41.96
N GLN A 139 14.66 9.44 -40.90
CA GLN A 139 13.94 9.66 -39.63
C GLN A 139 14.10 11.08 -39.09
N THR A 140 12.98 11.66 -38.67
CA THR A 140 12.97 12.85 -37.80
C THR A 140 12.54 12.45 -36.40
N SER A 141 13.22 12.92 -35.37
CA SER A 141 12.78 12.69 -33.99
C SER A 141 11.45 13.39 -33.70
N PHE A 142 10.58 12.75 -32.95
CA PHE A 142 9.48 13.40 -32.25
C PHE A 142 10.00 14.02 -30.95
N GLN A 143 9.36 15.09 -30.48
CA GLN A 143 9.58 15.51 -29.09
C GLN A 143 8.69 14.69 -28.16
N ASN A 144 7.36 14.82 -28.24
CA ASN A 144 6.45 13.94 -27.51
C ASN A 144 5.47 13.26 -28.46
N VAL A 145 5.10 12.01 -28.14
CA VAL A 145 4.02 11.28 -28.81
C VAL A 145 3.00 10.88 -27.77
N GLU A 146 1.74 11.22 -28.03
CA GLU A 146 0.61 10.84 -27.17
C GLU A 146 -0.40 10.01 -27.97
N VAL A 147 -0.75 8.83 -27.47
CA VAL A 147 -1.80 7.97 -27.98
C VAL A 147 -3.00 8.08 -27.05
N ALA A 148 -4.04 8.75 -27.53
CA ALA A 148 -5.27 9.06 -26.82
C ALA A 148 -6.48 8.67 -27.69
N LYS A 149 -6.44 7.47 -28.28
CA LYS A 149 -7.50 6.94 -29.14
C LYS A 149 -8.60 6.29 -28.29
N ASN A 150 -9.76 6.03 -28.86
CA ASN A 150 -10.81 5.28 -28.15
C ASN A 150 -10.27 3.89 -27.73
N ALA A 151 -10.81 3.33 -26.66
CA ALA A 151 -10.41 2.00 -26.17
C ALA A 151 -10.48 0.96 -27.30
N GLY A 152 -9.46 0.09 -27.38
CA GLY A 152 -9.33 -0.93 -28.43
C GLY A 152 -8.93 -0.40 -29.83
N VAL A 153 -8.88 0.92 -30.04
CA VAL A 153 -8.48 1.49 -31.33
C VAL A 153 -6.96 1.61 -31.40
N SER A 154 -6.39 0.98 -32.44
CA SER A 154 -4.93 0.89 -32.60
C SER A 154 -4.31 2.11 -33.30
N LEU A 155 -3.19 2.59 -32.76
CA LEU A 155 -2.15 3.30 -33.51
C LEU A 155 -1.05 2.29 -33.87
N THR A 156 -0.81 2.09 -35.17
CA THR A 156 0.23 1.16 -35.64
C THR A 156 1.45 1.92 -36.13
N ALA A 157 2.62 1.58 -35.62
CA ALA A 157 3.88 2.05 -36.18
C ALA A 157 4.29 1.18 -37.38
N SER A 158 4.55 1.82 -38.52
CA SER A 158 5.03 1.12 -39.74
C SER A 158 6.55 1.14 -39.87
N ARG A 159 7.25 1.87 -38.99
CA ARG A 159 8.71 2.00 -38.93
C ARG A 159 9.14 2.27 -37.48
N ALA A 160 10.44 2.14 -37.22
CA ALA A 160 11.05 2.59 -35.97
C ALA A 160 10.73 4.08 -35.70
N LEU A 161 10.42 4.38 -34.44
CA LEU A 161 10.16 5.73 -33.94
C LEU A 161 11.34 6.17 -33.08
N ASP A 162 11.65 7.45 -33.16
CA ASP A 162 12.64 8.12 -32.31
C ASP A 162 11.95 9.28 -31.59
N ILE A 163 11.93 9.25 -30.26
CA ILE A 163 11.17 10.17 -29.42
C ILE A 163 12.12 10.78 -28.38
N ASN A 164 12.51 12.04 -28.58
CA ASN A 164 13.43 12.77 -27.72
C ASN A 164 12.83 13.19 -26.36
N GLY A 165 11.52 13.04 -26.19
CA GLY A 165 10.78 13.35 -24.98
C GLY A 165 9.84 12.19 -24.65
N ASN A 166 8.61 12.49 -24.24
CA ASN A 166 7.76 11.50 -23.59
C ASN A 166 6.94 10.70 -24.60
N PHE A 167 6.81 9.40 -24.33
CA PHE A 167 5.77 8.55 -24.93
C PHE A 167 4.65 8.36 -23.90
N ILE A 168 3.43 8.75 -24.27
CA ILE A 168 2.25 8.64 -23.41
C ILE A 168 1.17 7.85 -24.15
N LEU A 169 0.75 6.72 -23.61
CA LEU A 169 -0.44 5.98 -24.01
C LEU A 169 -1.52 6.20 -22.94
N SER A 170 -2.33 7.24 -23.15
CA SER A 170 -3.40 7.62 -22.23
C SER A 170 -4.68 6.83 -22.47
N SER A 171 -4.88 6.30 -23.69
CA SER A 171 -6.01 5.43 -24.05
C SER A 171 -5.80 4.78 -25.43
N GLY A 172 -6.53 3.70 -25.69
CA GLY A 172 -6.46 2.95 -26.95
C GLY A 172 -5.33 1.90 -26.94
N THR A 173 -4.85 1.51 -28.12
CA THR A 173 -3.79 0.49 -28.26
C THR A 173 -2.62 1.04 -29.07
N PHE A 174 -1.39 0.82 -28.61
CA PHE A 174 -0.21 1.05 -29.44
C PHE A 174 0.36 -0.27 -29.95
N ALA A 175 0.39 -0.43 -31.27
CA ALA A 175 0.98 -1.57 -31.96
C ALA A 175 2.35 -1.15 -32.54
N PRO A 176 3.46 -1.40 -31.83
CA PRO A 176 4.79 -0.92 -32.24
C PRO A 176 5.32 -1.65 -33.49
N GLY A 177 4.87 -2.87 -33.76
CA GLY A 177 5.46 -3.71 -34.81
C GLY A 177 6.85 -4.23 -34.42
N ASN A 178 7.53 -4.89 -35.37
CA ASN A 178 8.84 -5.49 -35.11
C ASN A 178 9.97 -4.49 -35.41
N PHE A 179 10.03 -3.42 -34.62
CA PHE A 179 11.06 -2.39 -34.73
C PHE A 179 11.68 -2.10 -33.35
N THR A 180 12.79 -1.38 -33.37
CA THR A 180 13.37 -0.77 -32.17
C THR A 180 12.91 0.69 -32.12
N HIS A 181 12.15 1.05 -31.08
CA HIS A 181 11.70 2.41 -30.82
C HIS A 181 12.56 3.03 -29.71
N THR A 182 13.12 4.21 -29.95
CA THR A 182 13.91 4.96 -28.96
C THR A 182 13.06 6.01 -28.27
N VAL A 183 13.16 6.08 -26.94
CA VAL A 183 12.43 7.05 -26.10
C VAL A 183 13.38 7.62 -25.04
N ALA A 184 13.66 8.91 -25.15
CA ALA A 184 14.58 9.61 -24.27
C ALA A 184 13.88 10.24 -23.05
N GLY A 185 12.58 10.52 -23.14
CA GLY A 185 11.78 10.97 -21.99
C GLY A 185 11.06 9.83 -21.29
N ASP A 186 10.02 10.18 -20.55
CA ASP A 186 9.24 9.22 -19.77
C ASP A 186 8.46 8.27 -20.67
N TRP A 187 8.38 7.02 -20.25
CA TRP A 187 7.45 6.03 -20.78
C TRP A 187 6.24 5.95 -19.85
N ASN A 188 5.05 6.23 -20.37
CA ASN A 188 3.80 6.07 -19.63
C ASN A 188 2.78 5.33 -20.49
N ASP A 189 2.47 4.08 -20.15
CA ASP A 189 1.43 3.30 -20.81
C ASP A 189 0.20 3.00 -19.94
N ALA A 190 0.12 3.60 -18.74
CA ALA A 190 -0.89 3.24 -17.74
C ALA A 190 -2.34 3.46 -18.16
N GLY A 191 -2.61 4.28 -19.18
CA GLY A 191 -3.96 4.61 -19.63
C GLY A 191 -4.50 3.75 -20.78
N GLY A 192 -3.66 2.96 -21.45
CA GLY A 192 -4.09 2.16 -22.61
C GLY A 192 -3.51 0.75 -22.63
N SER A 193 -3.64 0.07 -23.76
CA SER A 193 -3.18 -1.29 -23.97
C SER A 193 -1.88 -1.32 -24.79
N PHE A 194 -0.85 -1.89 -24.20
CA PHE A 194 0.46 -2.14 -24.80
C PHE A 194 0.90 -3.56 -24.49
N ALA A 195 0.60 -4.49 -25.40
CA ALA A 195 0.96 -5.90 -25.32
C ALA A 195 1.54 -6.36 -26.66
N PRO A 196 2.76 -5.93 -27.02
CA PRO A 196 3.36 -6.21 -28.30
C PRO A 196 3.83 -7.67 -28.41
N ALA A 197 3.59 -8.30 -29.56
CA ALA A 197 4.05 -9.67 -29.82
C ALA A 197 5.55 -9.74 -30.23
N LEU A 198 6.12 -8.64 -30.71
CA LEU A 198 7.48 -8.50 -31.23
C LEU A 198 7.98 -7.05 -31.02
N GLY A 199 9.26 -6.80 -31.29
CA GLY A 199 9.85 -5.46 -31.26
C GLY A 199 10.65 -5.15 -29.99
N THR A 200 11.21 -3.94 -29.90
CA THR A 200 12.02 -3.48 -28.77
C THR A 200 11.69 -2.03 -28.44
N VAL A 201 11.50 -1.73 -27.16
CA VAL A 201 11.55 -0.35 -26.66
C VAL A 201 12.94 -0.13 -26.06
N ALA A 202 13.62 0.92 -26.50
CA ALA A 202 14.92 1.33 -26.00
C ALA A 202 14.79 2.69 -25.31
N LEU A 203 15.04 2.73 -24.00
CA LEU A 203 15.09 3.96 -23.24
C LEU A 203 16.51 4.51 -23.29
N ASP A 204 16.73 5.68 -23.88
CA ASP A 204 18.06 6.28 -24.12
C ASP A 204 18.22 7.67 -23.48
N GLY A 205 17.29 8.00 -22.58
CA GLY A 205 17.23 9.25 -21.84
C GLY A 205 18.25 9.41 -20.73
N ALA A 206 18.19 10.56 -20.04
CA ALA A 206 19.00 10.79 -18.86
C ALA A 206 18.48 10.00 -17.65
N SER A 207 17.21 10.15 -17.29
CA SER A 207 16.60 9.46 -16.13
C SER A 207 15.07 9.33 -16.32
N PRO A 208 14.63 8.53 -17.30
CA PRO A 208 13.21 8.42 -17.62
C PRO A 208 12.43 7.69 -16.52
N ALA A 209 11.23 8.16 -16.22
CA ALA A 209 10.25 7.41 -15.44
C ALA A 209 9.56 6.36 -16.32
N ILE A 210 9.35 5.15 -15.77
CA ILE A 210 8.62 4.06 -16.40
C ILE A 210 7.33 3.85 -15.62
N VAL A 211 6.20 4.21 -16.23
CA VAL A 211 4.86 4.05 -15.65
C VAL A 211 4.09 3.07 -16.51
N THR A 212 3.79 1.90 -15.95
CA THR A 212 3.08 0.80 -16.64
C THR A 212 1.67 0.61 -16.08
N ALA A 213 0.77 -0.01 -16.86
CA ALA A 213 -0.40 -0.70 -16.30
C ALA A 213 -0.08 -2.18 -16.06
N ALA A 214 -0.72 -2.81 -15.08
CA ALA A 214 -0.56 -4.24 -14.77
C ALA A 214 -0.99 -5.20 -15.91
N ILE A 215 -1.68 -4.69 -16.93
CA ILE A 215 -2.08 -5.47 -18.12
C ILE A 215 -1.12 -5.30 -19.31
N ASN A 216 -0.12 -4.42 -19.17
CA ASN A 216 0.79 -4.05 -20.24
C ASN A 216 2.15 -4.70 -20.03
N ASN A 217 2.80 -4.99 -21.14
CA ASN A 217 4.10 -5.63 -21.14
C ASN A 217 4.97 -5.08 -22.26
N PHE A 218 6.28 -5.08 -22.07
CA PHE A 218 7.22 -4.95 -23.16
C PHE A 218 7.43 -6.33 -23.79
N TYR A 219 7.71 -6.36 -25.10
CA TYR A 219 8.28 -7.57 -25.69
C TYR A 219 9.78 -7.64 -25.37
N ASN A 220 10.60 -6.76 -25.95
CA ASN A 220 11.96 -6.55 -25.46
C ASN A 220 12.09 -5.13 -24.88
N LEU A 221 12.83 -5.00 -23.79
CA LEU A 221 13.18 -3.71 -23.18
C LEU A 221 14.71 -3.56 -23.13
N THR A 222 15.20 -2.44 -23.64
CA THR A 222 16.60 -2.04 -23.52
C THR A 222 16.70 -0.72 -22.75
N VAL A 223 17.51 -0.69 -21.70
CA VAL A 223 17.79 0.51 -20.89
C VAL A 223 19.21 0.98 -21.20
N SER A 224 19.31 2.04 -21.98
CA SER A 224 20.54 2.68 -22.48
C SER A 224 20.64 4.13 -22.01
N THR A 225 20.29 4.37 -20.75
CA THR A 225 20.20 5.70 -20.16
C THR A 225 21.55 6.20 -19.64
N SER A 226 21.74 7.52 -19.58
CA SER A 226 22.94 8.10 -18.95
C SER A 226 22.85 8.22 -17.41
N GLY A 227 21.71 7.86 -16.84
CA GLY A 227 21.40 7.85 -15.41
C GLY A 227 20.41 6.74 -15.06
N THR A 228 19.54 6.97 -14.09
CA THR A 228 18.62 5.93 -13.58
C THR A 228 17.25 6.01 -14.25
N ALA A 229 16.84 4.94 -14.92
CA ALA A 229 15.44 4.71 -15.27
C ALA A 229 14.73 4.10 -14.05
N SER A 230 13.64 4.73 -13.61
CA SER A 230 12.94 4.37 -12.37
C SER A 230 11.51 3.93 -12.64
N LEU A 231 11.12 2.79 -12.07
CA LEU A 231 9.74 2.32 -12.12
C LEU A 231 8.81 3.13 -11.21
N GLY A 232 7.55 3.27 -11.64
CA GLY A 232 6.43 3.77 -10.85
C GLY A 232 5.86 2.72 -9.89
N ALA A 233 4.55 2.81 -9.62
CA ALA A 233 3.86 1.99 -8.61
C ALA A 233 3.47 0.57 -9.08
N TYR A 234 3.53 0.31 -10.39
CA TYR A 234 3.10 -0.96 -10.99
C TYR A 234 4.28 -1.81 -11.45
N GLU A 235 4.01 -3.09 -11.71
CA GLU A 235 5.02 -4.05 -12.14
C GLU A 235 5.51 -3.77 -13.57
N LEU A 236 6.78 -4.10 -13.81
CA LEU A 236 7.37 -4.16 -15.14
C LEU A 236 7.34 -5.60 -15.63
N ASP A 237 6.61 -5.82 -16.72
CA ASP A 237 6.57 -7.10 -17.43
C ASP A 237 7.33 -7.02 -18.77
N VAL A 238 8.20 -8.00 -19.01
CA VAL A 238 8.97 -8.16 -20.25
C VAL A 238 8.85 -9.60 -20.75
N ASP A 239 8.10 -9.82 -21.82
CA ASP A 239 7.84 -11.16 -22.38
C ASP A 239 9.08 -11.77 -23.07
N GLY A 240 9.93 -10.92 -23.61
CA GLY A 240 11.19 -11.24 -24.28
C GLY A 240 12.38 -10.85 -23.41
N ASN A 241 13.39 -10.22 -24.02
CA ASN A 241 14.66 -9.95 -23.38
C ASN A 241 14.69 -8.58 -22.69
N LEU A 242 15.31 -8.55 -21.51
CA LEU A 242 15.72 -7.33 -20.82
C LEU A 242 17.22 -7.09 -21.04
N THR A 243 17.59 -5.90 -21.48
CA THR A 243 19.00 -5.47 -21.57
C THR A 243 19.19 -4.19 -20.78
N VAL A 244 20.15 -4.18 -19.85
CA VAL A 244 20.61 -2.97 -19.15
C VAL A 244 22.02 -2.66 -19.65
N SER A 245 22.15 -1.65 -20.49
CA SER A 245 23.39 -1.28 -21.18
C SER A 245 24.42 -0.66 -20.24
N THR A 246 25.69 -0.62 -20.69
CA THR A 246 26.79 -0.04 -19.91
C THR A 246 26.53 1.42 -19.54
N GLY A 247 26.74 1.76 -18.27
CA GLY A 247 26.52 3.11 -17.73
C GLY A 247 25.07 3.40 -17.31
N SER A 248 24.10 2.58 -17.76
CA SER A 248 22.70 2.71 -17.38
C SER A 248 22.42 2.13 -16.00
N THR A 249 21.38 2.64 -15.33
CA THR A 249 20.77 1.97 -14.17
C THR A 249 19.28 1.78 -14.41
N LEU A 250 18.78 0.57 -14.15
CA LEU A 250 17.35 0.29 -14.02
C LEU A 250 17.04 0.04 -12.53
N ASP A 251 16.24 0.92 -11.93
CA ASP A 251 15.69 0.77 -10.59
C ASP A 251 14.32 0.12 -10.66
N CYS A 252 14.23 -1.12 -10.16
CA CYS A 252 13.05 -1.96 -10.17
C CYS A 252 11.89 -1.47 -9.28
N GLY A 253 12.05 -0.39 -8.52
CA GLY A 253 10.99 0.24 -7.74
C GLY A 253 10.76 -0.40 -6.37
N THR A 254 9.71 0.06 -5.68
CA THR A 254 9.43 -0.33 -4.30
C THR A 254 8.20 -1.24 -4.18
N GLY A 255 8.39 -2.48 -3.72
CA GLY A 255 7.30 -3.43 -3.50
C GLY A 255 6.58 -3.93 -4.77
N THR A 256 7.12 -3.68 -5.95
CA THR A 256 6.61 -4.14 -7.25
C THR A 256 6.94 -5.62 -7.49
N ALA A 257 6.21 -6.28 -8.39
CA ALA A 257 6.33 -7.71 -8.70
C ALA A 257 6.79 -7.96 -10.16
N ASN A 258 7.93 -7.39 -10.55
CA ASN A 258 8.40 -7.38 -11.93
C ASN A 258 8.68 -8.80 -12.48
N ASP A 259 8.37 -9.04 -13.75
CA ASP A 259 8.59 -10.33 -14.42
C ASP A 259 9.31 -10.17 -15.77
N VAL A 260 10.35 -10.98 -15.99
CA VAL A 260 11.07 -11.08 -17.27
C VAL A 260 11.05 -12.53 -17.72
N THR A 261 10.31 -12.79 -18.79
CA THR A 261 10.15 -14.13 -19.34
C THR A 261 11.36 -14.61 -20.14
N GLY A 262 11.97 -13.72 -20.94
CA GLY A 262 13.19 -14.03 -21.69
C GLY A 262 14.46 -13.89 -20.87
N THR A 263 15.57 -13.60 -21.56
CA THR A 263 16.89 -13.47 -20.92
C THR A 263 17.13 -12.06 -20.39
N ALA A 264 17.95 -11.94 -19.35
CA ALA A 264 18.40 -10.66 -18.82
C ALA A 264 19.91 -10.48 -19.03
N SER A 265 20.32 -9.43 -19.75
CA SER A 265 21.71 -9.07 -20.00
C SER A 265 22.04 -7.75 -19.33
N ILE A 266 23.00 -7.76 -18.39
CA ILE A 266 23.29 -6.64 -17.50
C ILE A 266 24.74 -6.21 -17.70
N SER A 267 24.94 -5.13 -18.46
CA SER A 267 26.22 -4.44 -18.65
C SER A 267 26.31 -3.11 -17.88
N GLY A 268 25.17 -2.60 -17.38
CA GLY A 268 25.04 -1.50 -16.42
C GLY A 268 24.58 -2.00 -15.05
N THR A 269 23.73 -1.27 -14.33
CA THR A 269 23.22 -1.69 -13.01
C THR A 269 21.74 -2.09 -13.07
N LEU A 270 21.43 -3.33 -12.69
CA LEU A 270 20.06 -3.73 -12.34
C LEU A 270 19.93 -3.66 -10.82
N ASP A 271 19.21 -2.64 -10.33
CA ASP A 271 18.97 -2.41 -8.90
C ASP A 271 17.57 -2.90 -8.53
N LEU A 272 17.51 -3.91 -7.67
CA LEU A 272 16.24 -4.49 -7.25
C LEU A 272 15.48 -3.60 -6.26
N ASN A 273 16.15 -2.65 -5.61
CA ASN A 273 15.56 -1.79 -4.59
C ASN A 273 14.79 -2.60 -3.52
N THR A 274 13.46 -2.48 -3.41
CA THR A 274 12.64 -3.34 -2.53
C THR A 274 11.66 -4.24 -3.28
N ALA A 275 11.83 -4.37 -4.60
CA ALA A 275 10.95 -5.16 -5.46
C ALA A 275 11.15 -6.67 -5.30
N THR A 276 10.12 -7.42 -5.70
CA THR A 276 10.24 -8.81 -6.10
C THR A 276 10.45 -8.85 -7.61
N VAL A 277 11.57 -9.41 -8.06
CA VAL A 277 11.89 -9.55 -9.49
C VAL A 277 11.95 -11.02 -9.86
N THR A 278 11.18 -11.44 -10.85
CA THR A 278 11.21 -12.79 -11.41
C THR A 278 11.98 -12.76 -12.73
N LEU A 279 13.11 -13.46 -12.79
CA LEU A 279 13.89 -13.62 -14.03
C LEU A 279 13.80 -15.09 -14.46
N ARG A 280 12.96 -15.36 -15.45
CA ARG A 280 12.61 -16.72 -15.88
C ARG A 280 13.67 -17.34 -16.76
N GLY A 281 14.27 -16.55 -17.66
CA GLY A 281 15.39 -16.96 -18.50
C GLY A 281 16.75 -16.85 -17.82
N ALA A 282 17.81 -17.03 -18.62
CA ALA A 282 19.17 -16.89 -18.13
C ALA A 282 19.52 -15.42 -17.86
N VAL A 283 20.21 -15.18 -16.74
CA VAL A 283 20.72 -13.86 -16.33
C VAL A 283 22.23 -13.83 -16.53
N THR A 284 22.71 -12.87 -17.29
CA THR A 284 24.15 -12.67 -17.54
C THR A 284 24.56 -11.28 -17.08
N VAL A 285 25.51 -11.19 -16.14
CA VAL A 285 26.13 -9.94 -15.72
C VAL A 285 27.49 -9.84 -16.41
N THR A 286 27.62 -8.92 -17.36
CA THR A 286 28.80 -8.76 -18.23
C THR A 286 29.72 -7.65 -17.73
N SER A 287 30.79 -7.33 -18.48
CA SER A 287 31.76 -6.30 -18.12
C SER A 287 31.10 -4.94 -17.85
N GLY A 288 31.39 -4.35 -16.68
CA GLY A 288 30.78 -3.10 -16.20
C GLY A 288 29.41 -3.28 -15.55
N GLY A 289 28.85 -4.50 -15.63
CA GLY A 289 27.54 -4.84 -15.11
C GLY A 289 27.53 -5.09 -13.60
N THR A 290 26.46 -4.68 -12.93
CA THR A 290 26.18 -4.99 -11.53
C THR A 290 24.74 -5.48 -11.36
N LEU A 291 24.58 -6.68 -10.81
CA LEU A 291 23.31 -7.12 -10.24
C LEU A 291 23.30 -6.77 -8.75
N LYS A 292 22.43 -5.84 -8.35
CA LYS A 292 22.45 -5.22 -7.02
C LYS A 292 21.21 -5.60 -6.21
N LEU A 293 21.41 -6.22 -5.05
CA LEU A 293 20.37 -6.55 -4.07
C LEU A 293 20.69 -5.90 -2.73
N GLN A 294 20.12 -4.73 -2.45
CA GLN A 294 20.42 -3.96 -1.24
C GLN A 294 19.17 -3.65 -0.44
N THR A 295 19.16 -4.01 0.84
CA THR A 295 18.07 -3.62 1.75
C THR A 295 18.20 -2.15 2.12
N ALA A 296 17.21 -1.34 1.74
CA ALA A 296 17.08 0.06 2.15
C ALA A 296 16.07 0.21 3.30
N SER A 297 14.81 -0.18 3.08
CA SER A 297 13.71 -0.19 4.07
C SER A 297 13.12 -1.58 4.26
N SER A 298 13.09 -2.39 3.20
CA SER A 298 12.72 -3.80 3.20
C SER A 298 13.65 -4.59 2.27
N ALA A 299 13.71 -5.91 2.45
CA ALA A 299 14.63 -6.76 1.69
C ALA A 299 14.05 -7.11 0.30
N PRO A 300 14.79 -6.88 -0.81
CA PRO A 300 14.35 -7.31 -2.13
C PRO A 300 14.40 -8.84 -2.29
N GLN A 301 13.61 -9.36 -3.24
CA GLN A 301 13.59 -10.77 -3.60
C GLN A 301 13.82 -10.97 -5.10
N LEU A 302 14.77 -11.83 -5.45
CA LEU A 302 15.01 -12.31 -6.81
C LEU A 302 14.55 -13.76 -6.94
N ARG A 303 13.66 -14.04 -7.90
CA ARG A 303 13.11 -15.39 -8.17
C ARG A 303 13.59 -15.85 -9.54
N LEU A 304 14.15 -17.06 -9.61
CA LEU A 304 14.80 -17.58 -10.82
C LEU A 304 14.09 -18.81 -11.38
N GLY A 305 13.87 -18.83 -12.70
CA GLY A 305 13.36 -19.98 -13.44
C GLY A 305 11.88 -19.91 -13.80
N ASN A 306 11.40 -20.96 -14.45
CA ASN A 306 10.04 -21.03 -14.97
C ASN A 306 9.42 -22.42 -14.69
N GLY A 307 8.86 -22.58 -13.48
CA GLY A 307 8.21 -23.83 -13.08
C GLY A 307 9.24 -24.94 -12.92
N ALA A 308 9.23 -25.91 -13.84
CA ALA A 308 10.18 -27.03 -13.86
C ALA A 308 11.50 -26.71 -14.60
N VAL A 309 11.60 -25.55 -15.25
CA VAL A 309 12.83 -25.10 -15.91
C VAL A 309 13.65 -24.26 -14.94
N ALA A 310 14.89 -24.69 -14.68
CA ALA A 310 15.81 -23.97 -13.80
C ALA A 310 16.25 -22.63 -14.43
N GLY A 311 16.22 -21.57 -13.62
CA GLY A 311 16.86 -20.30 -13.97
C GLY A 311 18.37 -20.34 -13.74
N SER A 312 19.08 -19.31 -14.17
CA SER A 312 20.51 -19.18 -13.88
C SER A 312 20.97 -17.74 -13.78
N ILE A 313 21.99 -17.51 -12.95
CA ILE A 313 22.80 -16.28 -12.94
C ILE A 313 24.24 -16.67 -13.29
N THR A 314 24.81 -15.99 -14.28
CA THR A 314 26.23 -16.06 -14.62
C THR A 314 26.85 -14.67 -14.55
N VAL A 315 27.78 -14.47 -13.61
CA VAL A 315 28.60 -13.27 -13.52
C VAL A 315 29.88 -13.50 -14.34
N GLN A 316 30.04 -12.78 -15.44
CA GLN A 316 31.17 -12.89 -16.36
C GLN A 316 32.32 -11.94 -15.99
N SER A 317 33.41 -11.99 -16.77
CA SER A 317 34.56 -11.12 -16.59
C SER A 317 34.16 -9.63 -16.57
N GLY A 318 34.56 -8.92 -15.51
CA GLY A 318 34.22 -7.51 -15.27
C GLY A 318 32.81 -7.24 -14.76
N GLY A 319 31.97 -8.27 -14.57
CA GLY A 319 30.65 -8.16 -13.95
C GLY A 319 30.71 -8.36 -12.43
N THR A 320 29.70 -7.86 -11.71
CA THR A 320 29.61 -7.93 -10.24
C THR A 320 28.25 -8.42 -9.75
N LEU A 321 28.24 -9.40 -8.84
CA LEU A 321 27.09 -9.65 -7.96
C LEU A 321 27.31 -8.93 -6.63
N PHE A 322 26.40 -8.02 -6.30
CA PHE A 322 26.44 -7.24 -5.07
C PHE A 322 25.21 -7.50 -4.21
N SER A 323 25.41 -7.76 -2.92
CA SER A 323 24.30 -7.78 -1.96
C SER A 323 24.68 -7.27 -0.58
N SER A 324 23.78 -6.54 0.08
CA SER A 324 24.00 -6.05 1.45
C SER A 324 22.70 -5.73 2.20
N GLY A 325 22.74 -5.83 3.53
CA GLY A 325 21.76 -5.23 4.43
C GLY A 325 20.99 -6.23 5.30
N SER A 326 20.16 -5.71 6.21
CA SER A 326 19.34 -6.48 7.15
C SER A 326 17.94 -5.85 7.27
N PRO A 327 16.83 -6.61 7.10
CA PRO A 327 16.74 -8.05 6.76
C PRO A 327 17.47 -8.39 5.45
N ARG A 328 17.93 -9.65 5.32
CA ARG A 328 18.75 -10.07 4.17
C ARG A 328 17.92 -10.11 2.87
N PRO A 329 18.43 -9.58 1.75
CA PRO A 329 17.90 -9.86 0.41
C PRO A 329 17.82 -11.37 0.15
N ILE A 330 16.97 -11.78 -0.78
CA ILE A 330 16.73 -13.20 -1.08
C ILE A 330 16.94 -13.49 -2.56
N ILE A 331 17.70 -14.53 -2.89
CA ILE A 331 17.63 -15.22 -4.19
C ILE A 331 16.98 -16.59 -3.95
N THR A 332 15.88 -16.86 -4.64
CA THR A 332 15.14 -18.12 -4.56
C THR A 332 14.70 -18.60 -5.95
N ARG A 333 14.12 -19.80 -6.03
CA ARG A 333 13.58 -20.33 -7.28
C ARG A 333 12.15 -19.86 -7.55
N GLN A 334 11.79 -19.81 -8.82
CA GLN A 334 10.42 -19.68 -9.28
C GLN A 334 9.93 -21.04 -9.79
N GLY A 335 9.15 -21.73 -8.94
CA GLY A 335 8.64 -23.07 -9.24
C GLY A 335 9.35 -24.17 -8.46
N THR A 336 9.71 -25.26 -9.15
CA THR A 336 10.17 -26.52 -8.53
C THR A 336 11.63 -26.86 -8.84
N ALA A 337 12.24 -26.26 -9.86
CA ALA A 337 13.64 -26.52 -10.21
C ALA A 337 14.59 -25.56 -9.47
N ASN A 338 15.70 -26.10 -8.94
CA ASN A 338 16.75 -25.30 -8.32
C ASN A 338 17.57 -24.56 -9.39
N TYR A 339 18.00 -23.33 -9.12
CA TYR A 339 18.71 -22.49 -10.10
C TYR A 339 20.23 -22.64 -10.03
N ALA A 340 20.91 -22.33 -11.13
CA ALA A 340 22.37 -22.22 -11.14
C ALA A 340 22.83 -20.80 -10.77
N LEU A 341 23.87 -20.68 -9.95
CA LEU A 341 24.48 -19.40 -9.60
C LEU A 341 26.00 -19.51 -9.76
N ALA A 342 26.55 -18.86 -10.77
CA ALA A 342 27.97 -18.99 -11.13
C ALA A 342 28.67 -17.63 -11.25
N VAL A 343 29.90 -17.55 -10.74
CA VAL A 343 30.83 -16.44 -10.91
C VAL A 343 32.03 -16.94 -11.70
N SER A 344 32.12 -16.49 -12.95
CA SER A 344 33.16 -16.91 -13.90
C SER A 344 34.51 -16.25 -13.61
N SER A 345 35.56 -16.73 -14.27
CA SER A 345 36.89 -16.10 -14.20
C SER A 345 36.83 -14.61 -14.57
N GLY A 346 37.42 -13.76 -13.73
CA GLY A 346 37.37 -12.30 -13.84
C GLY A 346 36.06 -11.64 -13.40
N GLY A 347 35.03 -12.41 -13.01
CA GLY A 347 33.81 -11.88 -12.38
C GLY A 347 34.02 -11.60 -10.90
N THR A 348 33.21 -10.72 -10.32
CA THR A 348 33.34 -10.29 -8.92
C THR A 348 32.11 -10.68 -8.09
N ILE A 349 32.35 -11.12 -6.86
CA ILE A 349 31.31 -11.28 -5.84
C ILE A 349 31.62 -10.43 -4.60
N ASN A 350 30.62 -9.67 -4.16
CA ASN A 350 30.68 -8.82 -2.98
C ASN A 350 29.34 -8.92 -2.21
N VAL A 351 29.26 -9.84 -1.26
CA VAL A 351 28.03 -10.14 -0.53
C VAL A 351 28.25 -9.99 0.97
N ASP A 352 27.42 -9.18 1.61
CA ASP A 352 27.39 -8.91 3.05
C ASP A 352 25.93 -8.91 3.55
N GLY A 353 25.33 -10.09 3.57
CA GLY A 353 23.91 -10.30 3.85
C GLY A 353 23.13 -10.73 2.61
N LEU A 354 22.85 -12.03 2.48
CA LEU A 354 22.05 -12.61 1.39
C LEU A 354 21.47 -13.98 1.81
N ASN A 355 20.20 -14.23 1.50
CA ASN A 355 19.61 -15.56 1.58
C ASN A 355 19.72 -16.23 0.21
N ILE A 356 20.42 -17.37 0.15
CA ILE A 356 20.60 -18.19 -1.06
C ILE A 356 19.76 -19.46 -0.87
N ASP A 357 18.53 -19.43 -1.38
CA ASP A 357 17.53 -20.47 -1.15
C ASP A 357 17.30 -21.30 -2.42
N TYR A 358 17.21 -22.63 -2.31
CA TYR A 358 17.12 -23.57 -3.44
C TYR A 358 18.21 -23.45 -4.52
N PRO A 359 19.50 -23.28 -4.19
CA PRO A 359 20.54 -23.32 -5.20
C PRO A 359 20.70 -24.75 -5.79
N GLY A 360 21.21 -24.82 -7.01
CA GLY A 360 21.44 -26.05 -7.75
C GLY A 360 22.63 -26.88 -7.21
N ALA A 361 23.02 -27.91 -7.96
CA ALA A 361 24.01 -28.91 -7.52
C ALA A 361 25.41 -28.37 -7.20
N ASN A 362 25.74 -27.17 -7.69
CA ASN A 362 27.02 -26.51 -7.43
C ASN A 362 26.94 -25.41 -6.37
N GLY A 363 25.75 -25.10 -5.83
CA GLY A 363 25.57 -23.96 -4.96
C GLY A 363 25.85 -22.63 -5.67
N LEU A 364 26.41 -21.68 -4.94
CA LEU A 364 27.19 -20.56 -5.47
C LEU A 364 28.55 -21.08 -5.96
N ASP A 365 28.70 -21.19 -7.29
CA ASP A 365 29.87 -21.74 -7.96
C ASP A 365 30.85 -20.64 -8.40
N ILE A 366 32.00 -20.57 -7.77
CA ILE A 366 33.00 -19.52 -7.99
C ILE A 366 34.20 -20.11 -8.71
N ALA A 367 34.39 -19.74 -9.98
CA ALA A 367 35.46 -20.26 -10.82
C ALA A 367 36.85 -19.77 -10.40
N ASN A 368 37.89 -20.48 -10.84
CA ASN A 368 39.27 -20.02 -10.69
C ASN A 368 39.48 -18.67 -11.40
N GLY A 369 40.10 -17.71 -10.70
CA GLY A 369 40.33 -16.36 -11.20
C GLY A 369 39.13 -15.40 -11.05
N ALA A 370 38.04 -15.80 -10.40
CA ALA A 370 37.02 -14.87 -9.92
C ALA A 370 37.53 -14.05 -8.73
N ALA A 371 37.08 -12.81 -8.60
CA ALA A 371 37.40 -11.93 -7.49
C ALA A 371 36.35 -12.09 -6.36
N ILE A 372 36.80 -12.57 -5.19
CA ILE A 372 35.96 -12.71 -3.99
C ILE A 372 36.30 -11.57 -3.05
N THR A 373 35.39 -10.59 -2.92
CA THR A 373 35.58 -9.46 -2.00
C THR A 373 35.04 -9.79 -0.62
N LYS A 374 33.80 -10.33 -0.56
CA LYS A 374 33.11 -10.77 0.66
C LYS A 374 32.07 -11.85 0.34
N ILE A 375 31.86 -12.76 1.28
CA ILE A 375 30.70 -13.66 1.37
C ILE A 375 30.36 -13.77 2.85
N ASP A 376 29.84 -12.69 3.41
CA ASP A 376 29.54 -12.58 4.84
C ASP A 376 28.04 -12.55 5.08
N ASN A 377 27.62 -12.91 6.30
CA ASN A 377 26.24 -12.81 6.76
C ASN A 377 25.24 -13.52 5.84
N CYS A 378 25.64 -14.59 5.14
CA CYS A 378 24.77 -15.32 4.23
C CYS A 378 23.93 -16.39 4.95
N TYR A 379 22.75 -16.70 4.45
CA TYR A 379 21.97 -17.86 4.87
C TYR A 379 21.65 -18.73 3.66
N CYS A 380 22.12 -19.97 3.64
CA CYS A 380 21.88 -20.88 2.53
C CYS A 380 20.94 -22.01 2.93
N SER A 381 19.92 -22.27 2.11
CA SER A 381 18.88 -23.25 2.40
C SER A 381 18.40 -24.04 1.19
N ASN A 382 17.83 -25.21 1.44
CA ASN A 382 17.12 -26.07 0.48
C ASN A 382 17.92 -26.45 -0.79
N GLY A 383 19.24 -26.49 -0.68
CA GLY A 383 20.17 -26.84 -1.76
C GLY A 383 20.80 -28.21 -1.54
N THR A 384 21.46 -28.76 -2.56
CA THR A 384 22.29 -29.96 -2.42
C THR A 384 23.77 -29.65 -2.23
N LYS A 385 24.16 -28.40 -2.48
CA LYS A 385 25.44 -27.74 -2.16
C LYS A 385 25.17 -26.23 -2.02
N TYR A 386 25.91 -25.51 -1.18
CA TYR A 386 25.72 -24.06 -1.02
C TYR A 386 26.85 -23.22 -1.57
N LEU A 387 28.11 -23.64 -1.40
CA LEU A 387 29.27 -22.86 -1.83
C LEU A 387 30.36 -23.75 -2.43
N SER A 388 30.87 -23.35 -3.58
CA SER A 388 31.99 -23.98 -4.28
C SER A 388 33.01 -22.93 -4.68
N VAL A 389 34.19 -22.92 -4.04
CA VAL A 389 35.29 -22.01 -4.39
C VAL A 389 36.34 -22.78 -5.19
N GLY A 390 36.28 -22.66 -6.51
CA GLY A 390 37.19 -23.26 -7.46
C GLY A 390 38.54 -22.53 -7.61
N ALA A 391 38.91 -21.62 -6.71
CA ALA A 391 40.20 -20.95 -6.75
C ALA A 391 41.36 -21.93 -6.54
N ALA A 392 42.43 -21.79 -7.34
CA ALA A 392 43.60 -22.68 -7.30
C ALA A 392 44.54 -22.44 -6.10
N SER A 393 44.43 -21.27 -5.46
CA SER A 393 45.24 -20.84 -4.31
C SER A 393 44.57 -19.66 -3.62
N GLY A 394 44.96 -19.34 -2.39
CA GLY A 394 44.45 -18.19 -1.62
C GLY A 394 43.81 -18.59 -0.30
N SER A 395 43.65 -17.65 0.62
CA SER A 395 43.01 -17.86 1.92
C SER A 395 41.84 -16.90 2.08
N TYR A 396 40.64 -17.44 2.23
CA TYR A 396 39.40 -16.68 2.31
C TYR A 396 38.76 -16.82 3.68
N LEU A 397 38.25 -15.71 4.23
CA LEU A 397 37.50 -15.69 5.48
C LEU A 397 36.07 -15.28 5.20
N PHE A 398 35.11 -16.08 5.65
CA PHE A 398 33.68 -15.80 5.52
C PHE A 398 33.03 -15.80 6.89
N TYR A 399 32.38 -14.70 7.25
CA TYR A 399 31.86 -14.47 8.59
C TYR A 399 30.35 -14.68 8.66
N PHE A 400 29.90 -15.37 9.71
CA PHE A 400 28.48 -15.47 10.08
C PHE A 400 27.56 -16.05 8.99
N CYS A 401 28.11 -16.90 8.12
CA CYS A 401 27.32 -17.68 7.16
C CYS A 401 26.56 -18.80 7.89
N SER A 402 25.33 -19.08 7.50
CA SER A 402 24.51 -20.13 8.11
C SER A 402 23.98 -21.08 7.04
N PHE A 403 23.90 -22.36 7.39
CA PHE A 403 23.56 -23.45 6.48
C PHE A 403 22.46 -24.32 7.06
N ASP A 404 21.40 -24.63 6.31
CA ASP A 404 20.45 -25.64 6.75
C ASP A 404 21.00 -27.07 6.56
N GLY A 405 20.24 -28.10 6.96
CA GLY A 405 20.66 -29.50 6.91
C GLY A 405 20.43 -30.26 5.60
N THR A 406 20.12 -29.58 4.50
CA THR A 406 19.73 -30.23 3.24
C THR A 406 20.92 -30.59 2.33
N ALA A 407 22.05 -29.89 2.41
CA ALA A 407 23.22 -30.11 1.54
C ALA A 407 24.35 -30.86 2.24
N ASN A 408 24.82 -31.98 1.68
CA ASN A 408 26.07 -32.66 2.06
C ASN A 408 26.84 -33.12 0.79
N PRO A 409 28.02 -32.55 0.47
CA PRO A 409 28.72 -31.49 1.19
C PRO A 409 28.06 -30.11 1.01
N ASN A 410 28.25 -29.22 1.98
CA ASN A 410 27.66 -27.88 2.00
C ASN A 410 28.61 -26.82 1.41
N VAL A 411 29.91 -26.91 1.68
CA VAL A 411 30.98 -26.02 1.22
C VAL A 411 32.12 -26.85 0.60
N THR A 412 32.66 -26.42 -0.53
CA THR A 412 33.74 -27.14 -1.24
C THR A 412 34.82 -26.17 -1.75
N ALA A 413 36.09 -26.61 -1.72
CA ALA A 413 37.24 -25.89 -2.28
C ALA A 413 38.14 -26.84 -3.08
N PRO A 414 37.72 -27.27 -4.27
CA PRO A 414 38.31 -28.43 -4.96
C PRO A 414 39.71 -28.20 -5.52
N ASN A 415 40.14 -26.94 -5.73
CA ASN A 415 41.34 -26.63 -6.51
C ASN A 415 42.54 -26.12 -5.69
N GLY A 416 42.46 -26.06 -4.36
CA GLY A 416 43.61 -25.75 -3.49
C GLY A 416 43.55 -24.42 -2.73
N ALA A 417 42.49 -23.62 -2.88
CA ALA A 417 42.24 -22.49 -1.97
C ALA A 417 41.81 -22.96 -0.58
N THR A 418 42.19 -22.24 0.47
CA THR A 418 41.73 -22.48 1.84
C THR A 418 40.60 -21.53 2.22
N ILE A 419 39.55 -22.04 2.86
CA ILE A 419 38.40 -21.27 3.33
C ILE A 419 38.30 -21.43 4.85
N THR A 420 38.24 -20.30 5.57
CA THR A 420 37.89 -20.28 6.99
C THR A 420 36.48 -19.73 7.16
N MET A 421 35.56 -20.59 7.58
CA MET A 421 34.19 -20.23 7.93
C MET A 421 34.18 -19.78 9.39
N VAL A 422 34.16 -18.47 9.63
CA VAL A 422 34.23 -17.87 10.96
C VAL A 422 32.84 -17.67 11.53
N ASN A 423 32.57 -18.29 12.68
CA ASN A 423 31.30 -18.19 13.41
C ASN A 423 30.08 -18.56 12.54
N ALA A 424 30.23 -19.58 11.68
CA ALA A 424 29.14 -20.07 10.87
C ALA A 424 28.03 -20.72 11.73
N LEU A 425 26.80 -20.85 11.25
CA LEU A 425 25.70 -21.47 12.00
C LEU A 425 25.03 -22.61 11.22
N GLY A 426 24.22 -23.41 11.92
CA GLY A 426 23.43 -24.49 11.33
C GLY A 426 24.21 -25.79 11.10
N THR A 427 23.87 -26.54 10.04
CA THR A 427 24.46 -27.86 9.74
C THR A 427 25.86 -27.69 9.16
N ARG A 428 26.85 -28.09 9.95
CA ARG A 428 28.28 -27.82 9.78
C ARG A 428 29.10 -29.06 10.08
N GLY A 429 30.39 -29.03 9.75
CA GLY A 429 31.38 -29.91 10.37
C GLY A 429 31.31 -29.81 11.91
N VAL A 430 31.20 -30.95 12.60
CA VAL A 430 30.84 -31.04 14.03
C VAL A 430 31.96 -30.54 14.98
N VAL A 431 33.13 -30.24 14.44
CA VAL A 431 34.39 -29.93 15.14
C VAL A 431 35.22 -29.00 14.25
N ALA A 432 36.14 -28.21 14.82
CA ALA A 432 37.06 -27.34 14.07
C ALA A 432 37.91 -28.07 12.99
N THR A 433 37.92 -29.41 13.04
CA THR A 433 38.56 -30.32 12.09
C THR A 433 37.61 -31.42 11.58
N SER A 434 36.30 -31.31 11.76
CA SER A 434 35.34 -32.38 11.38
C SER A 434 34.79 -32.17 9.98
N GLU A 435 34.92 -33.26 9.23
CA GLU A 435 34.82 -33.43 7.78
C GLU A 435 33.45 -33.97 7.33
N THR A 436 32.40 -33.79 8.14
CA THR A 436 31.12 -34.49 7.88
C THR A 436 30.28 -33.81 6.80
N TRP A 437 30.67 -32.61 6.37
CA TRP A 437 29.90 -31.75 5.46
C TRP A 437 30.75 -30.98 4.44
N ASP A 438 32.05 -31.26 4.32
CA ASP A 438 32.96 -30.71 3.31
C ASP A 438 33.11 -31.64 2.09
N GLY A 439 33.46 -31.05 0.94
CA GLY A 439 33.66 -31.81 -0.31
C GLY A 439 34.93 -32.67 -0.32
N PRO A 440 35.11 -33.55 -1.33
CA PRO A 440 36.07 -34.66 -1.36
C PRO A 440 37.58 -34.30 -1.40
N VAL A 441 37.95 -33.05 -1.08
CA VAL A 441 39.34 -32.59 -0.97
C VAL A 441 39.54 -32.09 0.46
N ASP A 442 39.78 -33.06 1.33
CA ASP A 442 39.53 -33.09 2.79
C ASP A 442 40.46 -32.21 3.67
N GLY A 443 41.01 -31.10 3.14
CA GLY A 443 41.98 -30.28 3.89
C GLY A 443 41.87 -28.77 3.72
N ASN A 444 40.93 -28.30 2.91
CA ASN A 444 40.89 -26.90 2.48
C ASN A 444 39.86 -26.04 3.24
N ILE A 445 38.98 -26.63 4.06
CA ILE A 445 37.93 -25.91 4.79
C ILE A 445 38.21 -25.96 6.30
N THR A 446 38.21 -24.81 6.96
CA THR A 446 38.34 -24.68 8.41
C THR A 446 37.09 -24.03 8.98
N TRP A 447 36.40 -24.72 9.88
CA TRP A 447 35.27 -24.17 10.63
C TRP A 447 35.82 -23.56 11.93
N SER A 448 35.88 -22.24 12.01
CA SER A 448 36.44 -21.53 13.16
C SER A 448 35.33 -20.85 13.95
N TYR A 449 35.30 -21.10 15.25
CA TYR A 449 34.57 -20.28 16.22
C TYR A 449 35.59 -19.69 17.18
N ASP A 450 35.24 -18.62 17.87
CA ASP A 450 36.16 -18.09 18.89
C ASP A 450 36.38 -19.17 19.97
N LYS A 451 35.32 -19.86 20.47
CA LYS A 451 35.41 -21.13 21.24
C LYS A 451 34.23 -22.09 21.04
N ILE A 452 34.50 -23.40 21.12
CA ILE A 452 33.49 -24.48 21.06
C ILE A 452 33.61 -25.37 22.29
N TRP A 453 32.48 -25.73 22.89
CA TRP A 453 32.43 -26.77 23.91
C TRP A 453 32.61 -28.16 23.28
N THR A 454 33.60 -28.90 23.74
CA THR A 454 33.93 -30.27 23.28
C THR A 454 33.77 -31.32 24.37
N GLY A 455 33.78 -30.92 25.66
CA GLY A 455 33.82 -31.86 26.78
C GLY A 455 35.08 -32.75 26.78
N GLY A 456 36.14 -32.36 26.06
CA GLY A 456 37.31 -33.19 25.76
C GLY A 456 38.14 -33.62 26.98
N ALA A 457 37.96 -33.00 28.13
CA ALA A 457 38.60 -33.41 29.39
C ALA A 457 37.76 -34.40 30.22
N GLY A 458 36.59 -34.84 29.72
CA GLY A 458 35.72 -35.81 30.39
C GLY A 458 34.97 -35.27 31.60
N THR A 459 34.81 -33.94 31.69
CA THR A 459 34.09 -33.27 32.79
C THR A 459 33.04 -32.32 32.23
N THR A 460 32.00 -32.02 33.01
CA THR A 460 30.97 -31.02 32.66
C THR A 460 31.38 -29.59 33.05
N ASP A 461 32.43 -29.42 33.86
CA ASP A 461 32.83 -28.11 34.40
C ASP A 461 33.27 -27.12 33.31
N TRP A 462 32.51 -26.04 33.15
CA TRP A 462 32.78 -24.94 32.21
C TRP A 462 34.17 -24.34 32.36
N ALA A 463 34.72 -24.28 33.58
CA ALA A 463 36.02 -23.66 33.85
C ALA A 463 37.21 -24.54 33.42
N THR A 464 36.99 -25.82 33.12
CA THR A 464 38.05 -26.72 32.66
C THR A 464 38.47 -26.33 31.23
N ALA A 465 39.62 -25.66 31.10
CA ALA A 465 40.15 -25.18 29.82
C ALA A 465 40.22 -26.24 28.72
N GLY A 466 40.48 -27.51 29.08
CA GLY A 466 40.53 -28.65 28.16
C GLY A 466 39.18 -29.09 27.59
N ASN A 467 38.06 -28.56 28.09
CA ASN A 467 36.74 -28.78 27.51
C ASN A 467 36.41 -27.83 26.36
N TRP A 468 37.22 -26.78 26.16
CA TRP A 468 37.02 -25.79 25.10
C TRP A 468 38.04 -25.98 23.98
N SER A 469 37.61 -25.71 22.75
CA SER A 469 38.48 -25.65 21.58
C SER A 469 38.30 -24.31 20.86
N PRO A 470 39.36 -23.51 20.65
CA PRO A 470 40.72 -23.69 21.19
C PRO A 470 40.78 -23.73 22.73
N VAL A 471 41.82 -24.36 23.28
CA VAL A 471 41.99 -24.58 24.73
C VAL A 471 41.95 -23.27 25.51
N GLY A 472 41.12 -23.22 26.56
CA GLY A 472 41.00 -22.09 27.48
C GLY A 472 39.54 -21.76 27.80
N GLU A 473 39.27 -21.28 29.01
CA GLU A 473 37.92 -20.86 29.41
C GLU A 473 37.42 -19.64 28.61
N PRO A 474 36.14 -19.59 28.20
CA PRO A 474 35.55 -18.42 27.57
C PRO A 474 35.54 -17.17 28.44
N THR A 475 35.74 -16.03 27.79
CA THR A 475 35.76 -14.70 28.37
C THR A 475 34.70 -13.81 27.72
N SER A 476 34.53 -12.59 28.20
CA SER A 476 33.56 -11.61 27.67
C SER A 476 33.77 -11.23 26.19
N THR A 477 34.89 -11.62 25.57
CA THR A 477 35.19 -11.37 24.16
C THR A 477 34.98 -12.58 23.26
N ASP A 478 34.80 -13.78 23.82
CA ASP A 478 34.72 -15.02 23.06
C ASP A 478 33.28 -15.34 22.64
N ASP A 479 33.04 -15.47 21.34
CA ASP A 479 31.81 -16.11 20.84
C ASP A 479 31.89 -17.63 21.04
N ILE A 480 30.88 -18.20 21.70
CA ILE A 480 30.88 -19.60 22.09
C ILE A 480 29.75 -20.40 21.46
N LEU A 481 30.05 -21.66 21.22
CA LEU A 481 29.15 -22.65 20.66
C LEU A 481 29.05 -23.88 21.57
N ILE A 482 27.83 -24.29 21.89
CA ILE A 482 27.52 -25.49 22.68
C ILE A 482 26.76 -26.50 21.79
N PRO A 483 27.47 -27.47 21.18
CA PRO A 483 26.87 -28.63 20.55
C PRO A 483 26.52 -29.72 21.57
N ASP A 484 25.77 -30.74 21.13
CA ASP A 484 25.53 -31.96 21.91
C ASP A 484 26.84 -32.70 22.16
N GLN A 485 27.11 -33.00 23.44
CA GLN A 485 28.31 -33.70 23.88
C GLN A 485 27.95 -34.67 25.01
N THR A 486 28.72 -35.76 25.13
CA THR A 486 28.55 -36.70 26.25
C THR A 486 28.74 -36.03 27.62
N PHE A 487 29.60 -35.01 27.68
CA PHE A 487 29.83 -34.19 28.86
C PHE A 487 29.34 -32.76 28.60
N ASP A 488 28.04 -32.56 28.68
CA ASP A 488 27.41 -31.24 28.50
C ASP A 488 27.91 -30.20 29.54
N PRO A 489 28.05 -28.92 29.15
CA PRO A 489 28.59 -27.88 30.03
C PRO A 489 27.66 -27.56 31.22
N ALA A 490 28.28 -27.42 32.39
CA ALA A 490 27.71 -26.91 33.62
C ALA A 490 28.49 -25.67 34.07
N ILE A 491 27.78 -24.57 34.36
CA ILE A 491 28.40 -23.31 34.82
C ILE A 491 29.10 -23.54 36.17
N PRO A 492 30.36 -23.07 36.36
CA PRO A 492 31.14 -23.34 37.58
C PRO A 492 30.62 -22.51 38.75
N GLY A 493 31.05 -22.86 39.97
CA GLY A 493 30.73 -22.09 41.18
C GLY A 493 31.19 -20.62 41.13
N ALA A 494 32.22 -20.30 40.34
CA ALA A 494 32.70 -18.93 40.11
C ALA A 494 31.87 -18.13 39.07
N GLY A 495 30.94 -18.79 38.37
CA GLY A 495 30.20 -18.23 37.22
C GLY A 495 30.92 -18.41 35.89
N GLY A 496 30.21 -18.20 34.78
CA GLY A 496 30.74 -18.27 33.41
C GLY A 496 30.58 -16.94 32.67
N SER A 497 31.40 -16.69 31.65
CA SER A 497 31.32 -15.49 30.80
C SER A 497 31.52 -15.81 29.33
N CYS A 498 30.83 -15.11 28.44
CA CYS A 498 31.03 -15.19 26.99
C CYS A 498 30.60 -13.88 26.29
N ARG A 499 31.11 -13.61 25.09
CA ARG A 499 30.57 -12.55 24.22
C ARG A 499 29.19 -12.95 23.73
N ARG A 500 29.09 -13.92 22.82
CA ARG A 500 27.82 -14.49 22.37
C ARG A 500 27.76 -15.96 22.70
N ILE A 501 26.56 -16.48 22.95
CA ILE A 501 26.35 -17.91 23.16
C ILE A 501 25.34 -18.44 22.17
N THR A 502 25.73 -19.52 21.48
CA THR A 502 24.81 -20.32 20.66
C THR A 502 24.76 -21.75 21.19
N ILE A 503 23.58 -22.19 21.62
CA ILE A 503 23.30 -23.60 21.93
C ILE A 503 22.58 -24.20 20.74
N THR A 504 23.19 -25.18 20.07
CA THR A 504 22.58 -25.82 18.90
C THR A 504 21.64 -26.93 19.32
N ASN A 505 22.17 -28.13 19.52
CA ASN A 505 21.47 -29.34 19.95
C ASN A 505 21.97 -29.84 21.32
N GLY A 506 22.96 -29.16 21.91
CA GLY A 506 23.49 -29.53 23.22
C GLY A 506 22.74 -28.95 24.39
N THR A 507 23.23 -29.26 25.58
CA THR A 507 22.60 -28.86 26.84
C THR A 507 23.51 -27.91 27.62
N LEU A 508 22.98 -26.78 28.07
CA LEU A 508 23.66 -25.96 29.08
C LEU A 508 22.97 -26.08 30.43
N SER A 509 23.72 -26.43 31.47
CA SER A 509 23.23 -26.44 32.85
C SER A 509 23.80 -25.27 33.66
N LEU A 510 22.93 -24.49 34.31
CA LEU A 510 23.35 -23.36 35.13
C LEU A 510 23.55 -23.71 36.62
N GLY A 511 22.92 -24.79 37.11
CA GLY A 511 22.94 -25.11 38.55
C GLY A 511 22.41 -23.95 39.40
N THR A 512 23.23 -23.43 40.32
CA THR A 512 22.96 -22.23 41.16
C THR A 512 23.69 -20.98 40.68
N ASN A 513 24.44 -21.08 39.57
CA ASN A 513 25.51 -20.15 39.24
C ASN A 513 25.08 -19.12 38.18
N THR A 514 25.91 -18.12 37.93
CA THR A 514 25.60 -17.02 36.99
C THR A 514 26.40 -17.16 35.69
N LEU A 515 25.71 -17.03 34.55
CA LEU A 515 26.33 -16.87 33.23
C LEU A 515 26.17 -15.41 32.77
N SER A 516 27.28 -14.72 32.53
CA SER A 516 27.32 -13.36 31.97
C SER A 516 27.51 -13.40 30.45
N VAL A 517 26.62 -12.75 29.70
CA VAL A 517 26.62 -12.74 28.22
C VAL A 517 26.70 -11.31 27.72
N TYR A 518 27.74 -11.00 26.95
CA TYR A 518 28.06 -9.63 26.53
C TYR A 518 27.44 -9.23 25.18
N GLY A 519 26.78 -10.18 24.51
CA GLY A 519 26.19 -10.13 23.16
C GLY A 519 24.95 -11.05 23.07
N ASP A 520 24.64 -11.59 21.89
CA ASP A 520 23.44 -12.40 21.67
C ASP A 520 23.40 -13.71 22.48
N PHE A 521 22.20 -14.06 22.93
CA PHE A 521 21.87 -15.33 23.58
C PHE A 521 20.93 -16.14 22.69
N ILE A 522 21.44 -17.20 22.08
CA ILE A 522 20.73 -17.97 21.04
C ILE A 522 20.63 -19.44 21.46
N ILE A 523 19.41 -19.97 21.50
CA ILE A 523 19.13 -21.40 21.64
C ILE A 523 18.31 -21.83 20.44
N GLN A 524 18.86 -22.73 19.62
CA GLN A 524 18.14 -23.31 18.49
C GLN A 524 17.03 -24.27 18.98
N SER A 525 16.12 -24.66 18.09
CA SER A 525 14.89 -25.39 18.45
C SER A 525 15.15 -26.63 19.32
N THR A 526 16.20 -27.39 19.02
CA THR A 526 16.59 -28.63 19.71
C THR A 526 17.54 -28.43 20.89
N GLY A 527 18.09 -27.24 21.09
CA GLY A 527 19.00 -26.94 22.19
C GLY A 527 18.29 -26.91 23.54
N THR A 528 18.99 -27.28 24.60
CA THR A 528 18.41 -27.39 25.95
C THR A 528 19.07 -26.45 26.94
N LEU A 529 18.24 -25.75 27.72
CA LEU A 529 18.68 -24.97 28.88
C LEU A 529 18.13 -25.61 30.15
N ILE A 530 19.01 -26.15 30.99
CA ILE A 530 18.69 -26.60 32.34
C ILE A 530 19.01 -25.43 33.28
N ALA A 531 18.01 -24.57 33.52
CA ALA A 531 18.20 -23.33 34.26
C ALA A 531 18.57 -23.53 35.75
N GLY A 532 18.19 -24.68 36.35
CA GLY A 532 18.38 -24.91 37.78
C GLY A 532 17.76 -23.78 38.62
N THR A 533 18.51 -23.26 39.59
CA THR A 533 18.22 -22.00 40.30
C THR A 533 19.17 -20.86 39.90
N GLY A 534 19.90 -21.03 38.80
CA GLY A 534 20.95 -20.12 38.34
C GLY A 534 20.42 -18.85 37.68
N ARG A 535 21.35 -18.03 37.19
CA ARG A 535 21.06 -16.71 36.61
C ARG A 535 21.74 -16.53 35.26
N VAL A 536 21.00 -16.02 34.28
CA VAL A 536 21.58 -15.46 33.06
C VAL A 536 21.59 -13.94 33.19
N THR A 537 22.75 -13.33 32.98
CA THR A 537 22.96 -11.88 33.04
C THR A 537 23.39 -11.37 31.68
N MET A 538 22.51 -10.63 31.01
CA MET A 538 22.83 -9.90 29.79
C MET A 538 23.53 -8.58 30.17
N THR A 539 24.76 -8.38 29.69
CA THR A 539 25.64 -7.25 30.05
C THR A 539 26.45 -6.76 28.83
N GLY A 540 27.32 -5.75 28.96
CA GLY A 540 28.20 -5.24 27.88
C GLY A 540 27.69 -3.99 27.14
N ALA A 541 28.36 -3.55 26.05
CA ALA A 541 28.16 -2.21 25.49
C ALA A 541 27.31 -2.06 24.19
N SER A 542 26.78 -3.14 23.59
CA SER A 542 25.97 -3.12 22.35
C SER A 542 24.50 -3.48 22.59
N ASP A 543 23.61 -3.26 21.62
CA ASP A 543 22.25 -3.85 21.67
C ASP A 543 22.33 -5.34 21.27
N ARG A 544 21.42 -6.18 21.79
CA ARG A 544 21.51 -7.65 21.69
C ARG A 544 20.17 -8.32 21.44
N GLN A 545 20.24 -9.58 21.02
CA GLN A 545 19.07 -10.43 20.85
C GLN A 545 19.05 -11.60 21.85
N ILE A 546 17.88 -11.85 22.43
CA ILE A 546 17.56 -13.09 23.12
C ILE A 546 16.63 -13.89 22.20
N ASN A 547 17.14 -15.00 21.66
CA ASN A 547 16.38 -15.90 20.81
C ASN A 547 16.43 -17.32 21.40
N ALA A 548 15.46 -17.61 22.25
CA ALA A 548 15.38 -18.87 23.00
C ALA A 548 13.94 -19.39 23.03
N GLN A 549 13.37 -19.64 21.85
CA GLN A 549 11.95 -20.00 21.69
C GLN A 549 11.54 -21.19 22.58
N GLY A 550 10.53 -20.94 23.42
CA GLY A 550 9.93 -21.92 24.32
C GLY A 550 10.81 -22.33 25.51
N LYS A 551 11.90 -21.61 25.79
CA LYS A 551 12.83 -21.96 26.87
C LYS A 551 12.49 -21.22 28.17
N THR A 552 12.87 -21.83 29.28
CA THR A 552 12.65 -21.32 30.63
C THR A 552 13.98 -20.87 31.24
N PHE A 553 14.05 -19.62 31.67
CA PHE A 553 15.11 -19.06 32.49
C PHE A 553 14.66 -19.11 33.96
N TYR A 554 15.58 -19.34 34.90
CA TYR A 554 15.25 -19.24 36.32
C TYR A 554 15.31 -17.78 36.78
N ASN A 555 16.51 -17.19 36.82
CA ASN A 555 16.69 -15.74 36.91
C ASN A 555 17.21 -15.18 35.59
N LEU A 556 16.65 -14.06 35.14
CA LEU A 556 17.14 -13.29 33.99
C LEU A 556 17.41 -11.84 34.41
N THR A 557 18.62 -11.35 34.15
CA THR A 557 19.04 -9.99 34.51
C THR A 557 19.53 -9.24 33.28
N ILE A 558 19.05 -8.02 33.06
CA ILE A 558 19.49 -7.10 32.01
C ILE A 558 20.19 -5.92 32.69
N THR A 559 21.50 -5.76 32.49
CA THR A 559 22.36 -4.81 33.25
C THR A 559 23.47 -4.18 32.39
N ASN A 560 23.13 -3.82 31.16
CA ASN A 560 24.08 -3.39 30.13
C ASN A 560 24.07 -1.89 29.82
N ASN A 561 23.16 -1.10 30.39
CA ASN A 561 22.89 0.28 29.97
C ASN A 561 22.56 0.42 28.47
N ARG A 562 21.97 -0.63 27.90
CA ARG A 562 21.56 -0.76 26.50
C ARG A 562 20.17 -1.38 26.43
N THR A 563 19.65 -1.55 25.23
CA THR A 563 18.34 -2.16 25.03
C THR A 563 18.50 -3.53 24.36
N ASP A 564 18.13 -4.58 25.08
CA ASP A 564 18.09 -5.93 24.54
C ASP A 564 16.70 -6.23 23.97
N THR A 565 16.65 -7.01 22.89
CA THR A 565 15.40 -7.43 22.25
C THR A 565 15.14 -8.92 22.46
N LEU A 566 14.02 -9.24 23.08
CA LEU A 566 13.48 -10.58 23.18
C LEU A 566 12.70 -10.92 21.90
N ASN A 567 13.32 -11.71 21.02
CA ASN A 567 12.75 -12.14 19.73
C ASN A 567 12.07 -13.52 19.79
N SER A 568 11.79 -14.00 21.00
CA SER A 568 11.27 -15.34 21.27
C SER A 568 10.26 -15.35 22.40
N THR A 569 9.32 -16.29 22.37
CA THR A 569 8.44 -16.54 23.51
C THR A 569 9.20 -17.33 24.58
N ILE A 570 9.29 -16.81 25.81
CA ILE A 570 10.05 -17.41 26.92
C ILE A 570 9.30 -17.38 28.25
N THR A 571 9.79 -18.17 29.21
CA THR A 571 9.37 -18.13 30.61
C THR A 571 10.54 -17.74 31.51
N VAL A 572 10.31 -16.87 32.50
CA VAL A 572 11.21 -16.59 33.63
C VAL A 572 10.53 -17.10 34.90
N SER A 573 11.09 -18.15 35.49
CA SER A 573 10.45 -18.90 36.58
C SER A 573 10.72 -18.34 37.98
N SER A 574 11.60 -17.35 38.09
CA SER A 574 11.91 -16.62 39.32
C SER A 574 12.01 -15.12 38.99
N ALA A 575 13.13 -14.45 39.27
CA ALA A 575 13.24 -13.00 39.07
C ALA A 575 13.64 -12.63 37.63
N LEU A 576 12.84 -11.74 37.02
CA LEU A 576 13.30 -10.85 35.95
C LEU A 576 13.74 -9.53 36.57
N THR A 577 15.00 -9.14 36.33
CA THR A 577 15.56 -7.85 36.75
C THR A 577 16.01 -7.08 35.51
N VAL A 578 15.56 -5.84 35.38
CA VAL A 578 16.10 -4.89 34.39
C VAL A 578 16.63 -3.70 35.18
N ASP A 579 17.95 -3.52 35.16
CA ASP A 579 18.64 -2.50 35.96
C ASP A 579 18.47 -1.10 35.36
N ALA A 580 18.66 -0.09 36.20
CA ALA A 580 18.60 1.31 35.80
C ALA A 580 19.53 1.57 34.58
N GLY A 581 19.03 2.34 33.61
CA GLY A 581 19.72 2.62 32.35
C GLY A 581 19.64 1.49 31.30
N SER A 582 19.20 0.28 31.66
CA SER A 582 19.04 -0.84 30.73
C SER A 582 17.59 -1.00 30.28
N GLY A 583 17.37 -1.61 29.12
CA GLY A 583 16.06 -1.81 28.51
C GLY A 583 15.85 -3.24 28.01
N LEU A 584 14.61 -3.72 28.10
CA LEU A 584 14.16 -4.97 27.48
C LEU A 584 12.95 -4.69 26.59
N ILE A 585 13.09 -4.92 25.29
CA ILE A 585 11.97 -4.91 24.33
C ILE A 585 11.46 -6.34 24.17
N VAL A 586 10.15 -6.53 24.27
CA VAL A 586 9.48 -7.76 23.84
C VAL A 586 8.93 -7.52 22.44
N ALA A 587 9.48 -8.22 21.44
CA ALA A 587 9.16 -8.00 20.03
C ALA A 587 7.71 -8.41 19.70
N SER A 588 7.16 -7.83 18.63
CA SER A 588 5.76 -8.03 18.24
C SER A 588 5.42 -9.51 18.01
N GLY A 589 4.27 -9.94 18.52
CA GLY A 589 3.81 -11.34 18.43
C GLY A 589 4.54 -12.32 19.35
N LYS A 590 5.36 -11.85 20.31
CA LYS A 590 6.06 -12.68 21.29
C LYS A 590 5.41 -12.60 22.67
N ASN A 591 5.61 -13.64 23.48
CA ASN A 591 5.10 -13.68 24.84
C ASN A 591 6.23 -13.77 25.87
N LEU A 592 6.12 -13.00 26.95
CA LEU A 592 6.99 -13.09 28.12
C LEU A 592 6.18 -13.59 29.29
N THR A 593 6.55 -14.74 29.85
CA THR A 593 5.89 -15.31 31.02
C THR A 593 6.76 -15.17 32.26
N LEU A 594 6.28 -14.47 33.29
CA LEU A 594 6.94 -14.30 34.58
C LEU A 594 6.16 -15.06 35.65
N THR A 595 6.73 -16.05 36.33
CA THR A 595 5.97 -16.78 37.36
C THR A 595 6.01 -16.12 38.74
N ALA A 596 7.06 -15.34 39.06
CA ALA A 596 7.23 -14.71 40.37
C ALA A 596 6.87 -13.21 40.41
N GLY A 597 6.54 -12.61 39.26
CA GLY A 597 6.30 -11.17 39.11
C GLY A 597 7.47 -10.41 38.49
N LEU A 598 7.44 -9.09 38.57
CA LEU A 598 8.43 -8.18 37.96
C LEU A 598 8.94 -7.15 38.98
N THR A 599 10.26 -6.98 39.03
CA THR A 599 10.92 -5.82 39.66
C THR A 599 11.72 -5.08 38.60
N LEU A 600 11.28 -3.86 38.29
CA LEU A 600 11.79 -3.05 37.19
C LEU A 600 12.49 -1.79 37.71
N ASN A 601 13.79 -1.65 37.41
CA ASN A 601 14.58 -0.43 37.69
C ASN A 601 14.96 0.32 36.40
N GLY A 602 15.00 -0.36 35.25
CA GLY A 602 15.22 0.18 33.91
C GLY A 602 13.94 0.26 33.08
N THR A 603 14.01 -0.09 31.79
CA THR A 603 12.88 -0.01 30.86
C THR A 603 12.37 -1.39 30.43
N LEU A 604 11.07 -1.62 30.50
CA LEU A 604 10.41 -2.76 29.82
C LEU A 604 9.45 -2.19 28.78
N ASP A 605 9.60 -2.60 27.52
CA ASP A 605 8.77 -2.15 26.40
C ASP A 605 8.08 -3.32 25.71
N LEU A 606 6.74 -3.37 25.80
CA LEU A 606 5.91 -4.37 25.14
C LEU A 606 5.42 -3.82 23.78
N LYS A 607 5.80 -4.46 22.67
CA LYS A 607 5.33 -4.06 21.33
C LYS A 607 3.94 -4.63 21.01
N ASN A 608 3.36 -4.24 19.88
CA ASN A 608 2.06 -4.70 19.42
C ASN A 608 1.97 -6.23 19.34
N ASN A 609 0.80 -6.79 19.63
CA ASN A 609 0.54 -8.24 19.67
C ASN A 609 1.42 -9.02 20.67
N THR A 610 1.95 -8.35 21.70
CA THR A 610 2.72 -8.98 22.78
C THR A 610 1.82 -9.39 23.93
N ILE A 611 2.16 -10.48 24.62
CA ILE A 611 1.52 -10.83 25.90
C ILE A 611 2.57 -10.95 27.01
N LEU A 612 2.41 -10.16 28.07
CA LEU A 612 3.09 -10.33 29.35
C LEU A 612 2.20 -11.14 30.30
N TYR A 613 2.59 -12.38 30.57
CA TYR A 613 1.97 -13.19 31.63
C TYR A 613 2.71 -12.96 32.95
N THR A 614 1.99 -12.76 34.06
CA THR A 614 2.58 -12.61 35.39
C THR A 614 1.91 -13.50 36.45
N GLY A 615 2.69 -14.23 37.23
CA GLY A 615 2.24 -15.02 38.38
C GLY A 615 2.38 -14.29 39.72
N GLY A 616 3.01 -13.10 39.72
CA GLY A 616 3.23 -12.27 40.90
C GLY A 616 2.99 -10.78 40.62
N ALA A 617 3.22 -9.93 41.61
CA ALA A 617 3.04 -8.49 41.47
C ALA A 617 4.05 -7.87 40.48
N ILE A 618 3.62 -6.83 39.78
CA ILE A 618 4.48 -6.01 38.93
C ILE A 618 4.84 -4.74 39.70
N SER A 619 6.14 -4.48 39.87
CA SER A 619 6.65 -3.29 40.55
C SER A 619 7.69 -2.59 39.68
N ALA A 620 7.49 -1.30 39.44
CA ALA A 620 8.43 -0.45 38.70
C ALA A 620 8.91 0.69 39.61
N ALA A 621 10.21 0.73 39.90
CA ALA A 621 10.81 1.67 40.84
C ALA A 621 10.91 3.10 40.28
N VAL A 622 11.17 4.08 41.15
CA VAL A 622 11.45 5.47 40.71
C VAL A 622 12.64 5.49 39.74
N GLY A 623 12.48 6.17 38.61
CA GLY A 623 13.50 6.24 37.55
C GLY A 623 13.44 5.13 36.49
N SER A 624 12.60 4.11 36.69
CA SER A 624 12.31 3.07 35.69
C SER A 624 11.29 3.53 34.65
N THR A 625 11.08 2.78 33.57
CA THR A 625 10.01 3.03 32.59
C THR A 625 9.25 1.73 32.28
N PHE A 626 7.96 1.68 32.59
CA PHE A 626 7.07 0.64 32.06
C PHE A 626 6.38 1.16 30.80
N LYS A 627 6.64 0.52 29.67
CA LYS A 627 6.21 0.97 28.34
C LYS A 627 5.39 -0.08 27.61
N VAL A 628 4.31 0.37 26.99
CA VAL A 628 3.52 -0.40 26.02
C VAL A 628 3.41 0.44 24.74
N SER A 629 4.01 -0.06 23.67
CA SER A 629 4.04 0.59 22.35
C SER A 629 3.03 -0.08 21.41
N GLY A 630 1.76 -0.13 21.81
CA GLY A 630 0.68 -0.56 20.92
C GLY A 630 0.37 0.51 19.86
N THR A 631 -0.20 0.06 18.74
CA THR A 631 -0.51 0.91 17.57
C THR A 631 -2.00 1.14 17.38
N SER A 632 -2.85 0.23 17.88
CA SER A 632 -4.30 0.39 17.87
C SER A 632 -4.96 -0.54 18.89
N GLN A 633 -6.22 -0.28 19.26
CA GLN A 633 -7.03 -1.19 20.07
C GLN A 633 -7.58 -2.40 19.27
N LEU A 634 -7.26 -2.47 17.97
CA LEU A 634 -7.64 -3.56 17.07
C LEU A 634 -6.79 -4.82 17.30
N ALA A 635 -7.31 -5.98 16.89
CA ALA A 635 -6.59 -7.25 17.01
C ALA A 635 -5.19 -7.16 16.36
N GLY A 636 -4.16 -7.56 17.09
CA GLY A 636 -2.76 -7.45 16.66
C GLY A 636 -2.11 -6.06 16.85
N GLY A 637 -2.90 -5.05 17.23
CA GLY A 637 -2.44 -3.67 17.47
C GLY A 637 -2.04 -3.38 18.92
N TYR A 638 -2.66 -4.06 19.89
CA TYR A 638 -2.43 -3.83 21.33
C TYR A 638 -1.46 -4.84 21.96
N ALA A 639 -0.94 -4.52 23.15
CA ALA A 639 -0.27 -5.49 24.02
C ALA A 639 -1.14 -5.89 25.22
N MET A 640 -0.95 -7.09 25.74
CA MET A 640 -1.70 -7.62 26.88
C MET A 640 -0.81 -7.79 28.11
N VAL A 641 -1.36 -7.49 29.29
CA VAL A 641 -0.80 -7.88 30.59
C VAL A 641 -1.86 -8.69 31.33
N GLN A 642 -1.54 -9.93 31.68
CA GLN A 642 -2.50 -10.85 32.32
C GLN A 642 -1.81 -11.85 33.24
N ASN A 643 -2.59 -12.58 34.06
CA ASN A 643 -2.03 -13.65 34.89
C ASN A 643 -1.73 -14.92 34.05
N THR A 644 -0.78 -15.74 34.49
CA THR A 644 -0.39 -17.05 33.91
C THR A 644 -1.49 -18.13 33.80
N GLY A 645 -2.73 -17.87 34.22
CA GLY A 645 -3.84 -18.80 34.02
C GLY A 645 -5.03 -18.55 34.93
N SER A 646 -4.84 -18.60 36.24
CA SER A 646 -5.86 -18.29 37.25
C SER A 646 -5.23 -17.61 38.46
N GLY A 647 -5.79 -16.48 38.89
CA GLY A 647 -5.27 -15.67 39.99
C GLY A 647 -5.14 -14.20 39.63
N ASN A 648 -4.81 -13.38 40.62
CA ASN A 648 -4.77 -11.93 40.52
C ASN A 648 -3.37 -11.40 40.79
N TYR A 649 -3.04 -10.22 40.26
CA TYR A 649 -1.78 -9.53 40.58
C TYR A 649 -2.01 -8.05 40.90
N GLY A 650 -1.15 -7.48 41.72
CA GLY A 650 -1.06 -6.03 41.90
C GLY A 650 -0.04 -5.45 40.94
N MET A 651 -0.24 -4.20 40.53
CA MET A 651 0.73 -3.46 39.72
C MET A 651 1.01 -2.12 40.38
N THR A 652 2.28 -1.80 40.65
CA THR A 652 2.69 -0.53 41.25
C THR A 652 3.78 0.11 40.43
N LEU A 653 3.49 1.29 39.85
CA LEU A 653 4.40 2.03 38.99
C LEU A 653 4.82 3.34 39.68
N ALA A 654 6.04 3.36 40.18
CA ALA A 654 6.70 4.54 40.76
C ALA A 654 7.63 5.25 39.77
N GLY A 655 7.93 4.64 38.62
CA GLY A 655 8.73 5.22 37.53
C GLY A 655 7.90 5.97 36.49
N ASN A 656 8.46 6.10 35.29
CA ASN A 656 7.78 6.59 34.09
C ASN A 656 6.77 5.54 33.59
N VAL A 657 5.67 6.04 33.05
CA VAL A 657 4.59 5.21 32.51
C VAL A 657 4.28 5.71 31.11
N GLU A 658 4.56 4.87 30.12
CA GLU A 658 4.41 5.14 28.69
C GLU A 658 3.53 4.06 28.06
N ILE A 659 2.23 4.09 28.31
CA ILE A 659 1.27 3.09 27.85
C ILE A 659 0.40 3.68 26.74
N ASN A 660 0.43 3.06 25.57
CA ASN A 660 -0.52 3.28 24.49
C ASN A 660 -1.04 1.93 23.96
N CYS A 661 -2.36 1.80 23.82
CA CYS A 661 -3.03 0.62 23.28
C CYS A 661 -2.69 -0.67 24.06
N ALA A 662 -3.10 -0.74 25.32
CA ALA A 662 -2.90 -1.90 26.19
C ALA A 662 -4.24 -2.54 26.62
N ARG A 663 -4.17 -3.83 26.96
CA ARG A 663 -5.25 -4.54 27.65
C ARG A 663 -4.72 -5.22 28.92
N VAL A 664 -5.35 -4.92 30.04
CA VAL A 664 -4.94 -5.38 31.37
C VAL A 664 -6.03 -6.28 31.92
N TYR A 665 -5.69 -7.53 32.22
CA TYR A 665 -6.64 -8.53 32.73
C TYR A 665 -6.28 -8.95 34.16
N ASN A 666 -7.28 -9.37 34.94
CA ASN A 666 -7.10 -10.08 36.21
C ASN A 666 -6.28 -9.33 37.28
N LEU A 667 -6.51 -8.04 37.45
CA LEU A 667 -5.95 -7.29 38.58
C LEU A 667 -6.53 -7.75 39.93
N SER A 668 -5.72 -7.64 40.96
CA SER A 668 -6.13 -7.80 42.37
C SER A 668 -6.90 -6.57 42.87
N ASN A 669 -7.46 -6.63 44.08
CA ASN A 669 -8.17 -5.49 44.68
C ASN A 669 -7.28 -4.24 44.87
N ALA A 670 -5.95 -4.39 44.81
CA ALA A 670 -4.99 -3.28 44.84
C ALA A 670 -4.82 -2.58 43.48
N GLY A 671 -5.42 -3.10 42.41
CA GLY A 671 -5.42 -2.49 41.09
C GLY A 671 -4.05 -2.24 40.49
N LEU A 672 -4.02 -1.24 39.60
CA LEU A 672 -2.83 -0.55 39.14
C LEU A 672 -2.64 0.74 39.95
N THR A 673 -1.56 0.82 40.72
CA THR A 673 -1.18 2.00 41.51
C THR A 673 -0.12 2.82 40.80
N LEU A 674 -0.43 4.09 40.51
CA LEU A 674 0.50 5.12 40.07
C LEU A 674 0.99 5.89 41.30
N SER A 675 2.24 5.66 41.71
CA SER A 675 2.82 6.17 42.97
C SER A 675 4.02 7.09 42.79
N GLY A 676 4.50 7.25 41.55
CA GLY A 676 5.60 8.14 41.19
C GLY A 676 5.13 9.38 40.44
N THR A 677 6.08 10.21 40.00
CA THR A 677 5.78 11.42 39.22
C THR A 677 5.59 11.16 37.72
N GLY A 678 5.82 9.92 37.25
CA GLY A 678 5.71 9.53 35.84
C GLY A 678 6.77 10.13 34.89
N GLY A 679 7.62 11.04 35.36
CA GLY A 679 8.67 11.71 34.57
C GLY A 679 8.15 12.64 33.47
N THR A 680 9.01 12.98 32.50
CA THR A 680 8.64 13.80 31.33
C THR A 680 7.96 12.99 30.22
N GLY A 681 8.15 11.67 30.19
CA GLY A 681 7.49 10.74 29.28
C GLY A 681 6.25 10.12 29.92
N ARG A 682 5.24 10.93 30.24
CA ARG A 682 3.95 10.42 30.74
C ARG A 682 2.99 10.25 29.58
N THR A 683 2.68 9.00 29.27
CA THR A 683 1.63 8.64 28.31
C THR A 683 0.84 7.49 28.90
N PHE A 684 -0.47 7.63 28.95
CA PHE A 684 -1.38 6.63 29.46
C PHE A 684 -2.68 6.79 28.68
N THR A 685 -2.69 6.16 27.52
CA THR A 685 -3.74 6.31 26.52
C THR A 685 -4.25 4.95 26.08
N ASN A 686 -5.51 4.86 25.69
CA ASN A 686 -6.08 3.68 25.05
C ASN A 686 -5.78 2.42 25.87
N THR A 687 -6.27 2.31 27.11
CA THR A 687 -5.95 1.16 27.99
C THR A 687 -7.22 0.57 28.56
N TYR A 688 -7.46 -0.71 28.27
CA TYR A 688 -8.69 -1.39 28.63
C TYR A 688 -8.43 -2.39 29.75
N PHE A 689 -9.19 -2.26 30.84
CA PHE A 689 -9.13 -3.12 32.01
C PHE A 689 -10.29 -4.10 31.99
N TYR A 690 -9.95 -5.38 32.06
CA TYR A 690 -10.88 -6.50 31.98
C TYR A 690 -10.83 -7.37 33.24
N SER A 691 -11.98 -7.93 33.61
CA SER A 691 -12.13 -9.05 34.55
C SER A 691 -11.30 -8.99 35.85
N GLY A 692 -11.62 -8.04 36.73
CA GLY A 692 -11.41 -8.22 38.18
C GLY A 692 -12.24 -9.40 38.76
N GLN A 693 -11.83 -9.97 39.90
CA GLN A 693 -12.57 -11.07 40.54
C GLN A 693 -13.52 -10.61 41.67
N SER A 694 -13.47 -9.34 42.06
CA SER A 694 -14.21 -8.82 43.21
C SER A 694 -15.06 -7.63 42.83
N SER A 695 -16.27 -7.58 43.37
CA SER A 695 -17.12 -6.39 43.33
C SER A 695 -16.55 -5.21 44.14
N ALA A 696 -15.34 -5.33 44.71
CA ALA A 696 -14.65 -4.30 45.49
C ALA A 696 -13.31 -3.84 44.88
N ILE A 697 -13.01 -4.22 43.63
CA ILE A 697 -11.77 -3.79 42.97
C ILE A 697 -11.78 -2.28 42.67
N CYS A 698 -10.61 -1.66 42.79
CA CYS A 698 -10.30 -0.40 42.13
C CYS A 698 -9.28 -0.64 41.02
N TYR A 699 -9.58 -0.29 39.78
CA TYR A 699 -8.71 -0.60 38.64
C TYR A 699 -7.48 0.30 38.60
N LEU A 700 -7.65 1.60 38.90
CA LEU A 700 -6.58 2.60 38.85
C LEU A 700 -6.52 3.45 40.13
N HIS A 701 -5.41 3.38 40.86
CA HIS A 701 -5.12 4.24 42.01
C HIS A 701 -4.06 5.28 41.65
N VAL A 702 -4.35 6.56 41.85
CA VAL A 702 -3.36 7.65 41.73
C VAL A 702 -3.04 8.18 43.13
N THR A 703 -1.79 8.02 43.55
CA THR A 703 -1.37 8.27 44.94
C THR A 703 -0.28 9.34 45.08
N ASN A 704 0.17 9.92 43.97
CA ASN A 704 1.24 10.92 43.96
C ASN A 704 0.82 12.19 43.20
N SER A 705 1.02 13.35 43.83
CA SER A 705 0.74 14.68 43.28
C SER A 705 1.52 15.02 42.01
N GLY A 706 2.53 14.24 41.65
CA GLY A 706 3.19 14.35 40.36
C GLY A 706 2.22 14.21 39.19
N TRP A 707 1.09 13.51 39.35
CA TRP A 707 0.04 13.36 38.33
C TRP A 707 -0.98 14.51 38.29
N ASN A 708 -0.85 15.54 39.15
CA ASN A 708 -1.75 16.69 39.11
C ASN A 708 -1.73 17.38 37.74
N GLY A 709 -2.91 17.67 37.20
CA GLY A 709 -3.14 18.23 35.88
C GLY A 709 -3.02 17.24 34.71
N TYR A 710 -2.77 15.95 34.97
CA TYR A 710 -2.59 14.96 33.91
C TYR A 710 -3.91 14.56 33.24
N LEU A 711 -3.86 14.30 31.92
CA LEU A 711 -4.98 13.84 31.10
C LEU A 711 -4.81 12.35 30.77
N PHE A 712 -5.70 11.53 31.28
CA PHE A 712 -5.89 10.15 30.84
C PHE A 712 -6.95 10.13 29.73
N THR A 713 -6.67 9.46 28.61
CA THR A 713 -7.59 9.36 27.45
C THR A 713 -7.74 7.91 26.98
N GLY A 714 -8.90 7.49 26.49
CA GLY A 714 -9.07 6.15 25.90
C GLY A 714 -9.16 5.01 26.93
N LEU A 715 -9.59 5.28 28.17
CA LEU A 715 -9.64 4.24 29.20
C LEU A 715 -10.97 3.47 29.20
N ALA A 716 -10.92 2.17 29.47
CA ALA A 716 -12.13 1.35 29.61
C ALA A 716 -12.04 0.45 30.83
N PHE A 717 -13.10 0.34 31.63
CA PHE A 717 -13.14 -0.51 32.82
C PHE A 717 -14.37 -1.40 32.81
N GLN A 718 -14.20 -2.72 32.72
CA GLN A 718 -15.35 -3.64 32.61
C GLN A 718 -16.12 -3.78 33.94
N ASP A 719 -17.46 -3.73 33.90
CA ASP A 719 -18.38 -3.89 35.05
C ASP A 719 -18.55 -5.35 35.49
N LEU A 720 -18.47 -5.57 36.80
CA LEU A 720 -18.59 -6.88 37.46
C LEU A 720 -19.67 -6.92 38.56
N GLY A 721 -20.43 -5.83 38.78
CA GLY A 721 -21.50 -5.76 39.78
C GLY A 721 -21.32 -4.66 40.84
N SER A 722 -22.33 -4.50 41.71
CA SER A 722 -22.45 -3.35 42.63
C SER A 722 -21.34 -3.28 43.70
N GLY A 723 -20.64 -2.14 43.77
CA GLY A 723 -19.63 -1.80 44.78
C GLY A 723 -18.21 -1.53 44.26
N THR A 724 -17.99 -1.56 42.94
CA THR A 724 -16.68 -1.38 42.30
C THR A 724 -16.30 0.10 42.15
N LYS A 725 -15.01 0.44 42.27
CA LYS A 725 -14.49 1.78 41.94
C LYS A 725 -13.71 1.70 40.63
N SER A 726 -13.97 2.52 39.63
CA SER A 726 -13.11 2.55 38.43
C SER A 726 -11.75 3.18 38.74
N VAL A 727 -11.78 4.34 39.40
CA VAL A 727 -10.58 5.12 39.75
C VAL A 727 -10.64 5.58 41.20
N GLU A 728 -9.47 5.69 41.85
CA GLU A 728 -9.31 6.32 43.16
C GLU A 728 -8.13 7.31 43.14
N ILE A 729 -8.38 8.55 43.58
CA ILE A 729 -7.35 9.59 43.73
C ILE A 729 -7.13 9.87 45.22
N ASN A 730 -5.95 9.47 45.68
CA ASN A 730 -5.50 9.63 47.07
C ASN A 730 -4.18 10.40 47.09
N THR A 731 -4.24 11.68 46.70
CA THR A 731 -3.11 12.63 46.63
C THR A 731 -3.27 13.74 47.68
N VAL A 732 -2.88 14.99 47.43
CA VAL A 732 -3.15 16.12 48.34
C VAL A 732 -4.45 16.85 48.00
N PRO A 733 -5.13 17.47 48.98
CA PRO A 733 -6.30 18.32 48.74
C PRO A 733 -6.06 19.40 47.67
N GLY A 734 -6.85 19.36 46.60
CA GLY A 734 -6.80 20.32 45.49
C GLY A 734 -6.07 19.83 44.23
N ASP A 735 -5.42 18.66 44.26
CA ASP A 735 -4.93 18.01 43.03
C ASP A 735 -6.10 17.53 42.17
N ILE A 736 -5.96 17.70 40.85
CA ILE A 736 -6.98 17.31 39.87
C ILE A 736 -6.33 16.45 38.80
N VAL A 737 -6.96 15.33 38.43
CA VAL A 737 -6.66 14.61 37.19
C VAL A 737 -7.85 14.69 36.25
N THR A 738 -7.60 14.67 34.94
CA THR A 738 -8.67 14.68 33.93
C THR A 738 -8.77 13.33 33.24
N MET A 739 -10.00 12.83 33.08
CA MET A 739 -10.32 11.65 32.28
C MET A 739 -11.11 12.10 31.04
N SER A 740 -10.71 11.69 29.84
CA SER A 740 -11.46 11.86 28.59
C SER A 740 -11.52 10.56 27.79
N ASP A 741 -12.37 10.53 26.77
CA ASP A 741 -12.49 9.46 25.75
C ASP A 741 -12.59 8.06 26.38
N TYR A 742 -13.31 7.96 27.49
CA TYR A 742 -13.43 6.74 28.26
C TYR A 742 -14.69 5.97 27.86
N THR A 743 -14.63 4.65 27.98
CA THR A 743 -15.73 3.79 27.55
C THR A 743 -16.92 3.82 28.50
N THR A 744 -18.11 4.15 27.97
CA THR A 744 -19.38 4.13 28.69
C THR A 744 -20.36 3.09 28.14
N GLY A 745 -21.39 2.71 28.91
CA GLY A 745 -22.48 1.83 28.45
C GLY A 745 -22.54 0.47 29.16
N THR A 746 -23.45 -0.41 28.71
CA THR A 746 -23.70 -1.70 29.35
C THR A 746 -22.44 -2.56 29.41
N GLY A 747 -22.00 -2.93 30.62
CA GLY A 747 -20.81 -3.76 30.85
C GLY A 747 -19.52 -2.98 31.11
N TRP A 748 -19.58 -1.64 31.22
CA TRP A 748 -18.43 -0.77 31.53
C TRP A 748 -18.77 0.21 32.67
N VAL A 749 -17.81 0.48 33.56
CA VAL A 749 -17.94 1.39 34.72
C VAL A 749 -17.08 2.62 34.51
N SER A 750 -17.69 3.80 34.45
CA SER A 750 -16.98 5.07 34.32
C SER A 750 -17.89 6.24 34.68
N GLY A 751 -17.35 7.29 35.30
CA GLY A 751 -18.06 8.56 35.55
C GLY A 751 -19.24 8.47 36.52
N ASP A 752 -19.16 7.60 37.54
CA ASP A 752 -20.22 7.46 38.54
C ASP A 752 -19.97 8.32 39.80
N ALA A 753 -21.02 8.57 40.59
CA ALA A 753 -20.96 9.31 41.86
C ALA A 753 -20.48 8.47 43.06
N SER A 754 -20.08 7.21 42.85
CA SER A 754 -19.56 6.27 43.86
C SER A 754 -18.03 6.22 43.89
N GLU A 755 -17.36 6.87 42.93
CA GLU A 755 -15.93 7.14 43.01
C GLU A 755 -15.60 7.98 44.24
N ILE A 756 -14.77 7.44 45.12
CA ILE A 756 -14.41 8.12 46.37
C ILE A 756 -13.19 8.99 46.11
N GLU A 757 -13.44 10.29 46.00
CA GLU A 757 -12.45 11.37 46.14
C GLU A 757 -11.97 11.40 47.60
N THR A 758 -10.91 10.65 47.92
CA THR A 758 -10.40 10.57 49.31
C THR A 758 -9.67 11.85 49.70
N SER A 759 -8.99 12.50 48.76
CA SER A 759 -8.29 13.76 48.99
C SER A 759 -8.13 14.64 47.74
N GLY A 760 -7.91 14.08 46.54
CA GLY A 760 -7.94 14.82 45.26
C GLY A 760 -9.27 14.64 44.51
N SER A 761 -9.47 15.36 43.40
CA SER A 761 -10.70 15.29 42.59
C SER A 761 -10.45 14.77 41.19
N ILE A 762 -11.45 14.12 40.59
CA ILE A 762 -11.42 13.67 39.20
C ILE A 762 -12.29 14.61 38.37
N ASN A 763 -11.68 15.26 37.37
CA ASN A 763 -12.45 15.92 36.33
C ASN A 763 -12.79 14.88 35.26
N TRP A 764 -13.99 14.33 35.34
CA TRP A 764 -14.59 13.57 34.25
C TRP A 764 -14.92 14.55 33.13
N GLY A 765 -13.94 14.75 32.25
CA GLY A 765 -14.20 15.41 30.98
C GLY A 765 -15.10 14.48 30.20
N VAL A 766 -16.38 14.83 30.06
CA VAL A 766 -17.20 14.17 29.05
C VAL A 766 -16.41 14.24 27.75
N SER A 767 -16.04 13.08 27.18
CA SER A 767 -15.76 13.04 25.75
C SER A 767 -17.07 13.37 25.07
N SER A 768 -17.37 14.67 24.96
CA SER A 768 -18.11 15.08 23.80
C SER A 768 -17.17 14.75 22.66
N LEU A 769 -17.44 13.65 21.96
CA LEU A 769 -16.90 13.38 20.65
C LEU A 769 -17.08 14.68 19.87
N ALA A 770 -16.03 15.50 19.78
CA ALA A 770 -16.15 16.84 19.26
C ALA A 770 -15.78 16.73 17.79
N PRO A 771 -16.68 17.11 16.89
CA PRO A 771 -16.31 17.14 15.50
C PRO A 771 -15.13 18.10 15.32
N VAL A 772 -14.15 17.67 14.52
CA VAL A 772 -13.00 18.46 14.05
C VAL A 772 -13.50 19.81 13.52
N TRP A 773 -14.64 19.79 12.84
CA TRP A 773 -15.44 20.96 12.55
C TRP A 773 -16.91 20.59 12.45
N SER A 774 -17.79 21.49 12.89
CA SER A 774 -19.22 21.46 12.62
C SER A 774 -19.62 22.61 11.71
N ARG A 775 -20.59 22.35 10.85
CA ARG A 775 -21.25 23.36 10.03
C ARG A 775 -22.75 23.31 10.26
N ASN A 776 -23.23 24.30 10.98
CA ASN A 776 -24.66 24.55 11.18
C ASN A 776 -25.17 25.46 10.04
N SER A 777 -26.34 25.16 9.48
CA SER A 777 -26.97 25.90 8.36
C SER A 777 -26.48 25.54 6.95
N ILE A 778 -25.71 24.46 6.81
CA ILE A 778 -25.61 23.74 5.53
C ILE A 778 -26.80 22.79 5.53
N GLY A 779 -27.58 22.72 4.46
CA GLY A 779 -28.90 22.11 4.55
C GLY A 779 -28.95 20.62 4.59
N THR A 780 -30.09 20.06 4.20
CA THR A 780 -30.21 18.62 3.96
C THR A 780 -29.16 18.24 2.92
N VAL A 781 -28.02 17.67 3.34
CA VAL A 781 -27.01 17.16 2.40
C VAL A 781 -27.51 15.84 1.86
N LYS A 782 -28.43 15.88 0.89
CA LYS A 782 -28.88 14.68 0.21
C LYS A 782 -27.74 14.18 -0.66
N GLY A 783 -26.88 13.34 -0.10
CA GLY A 783 -25.70 12.84 -0.79
C GLY A 783 -24.63 13.93 -0.95
N GLY A 784 -23.41 13.52 -0.67
CA GLY A 784 -22.20 14.30 -0.80
C GLY A 784 -21.16 13.38 -1.40
N SER A 785 -20.06 13.96 -1.83
CA SER A 785 -18.99 13.20 -2.43
C SER A 785 -17.69 13.89 -2.02
N ILE A 786 -16.72 13.10 -1.54
CA ILE A 786 -15.39 13.56 -1.08
C ILE A 786 -14.34 13.19 -2.10
N GLY A 787 -13.65 14.18 -2.69
CA GLY A 787 -12.53 13.98 -3.60
C GLY A 787 -11.38 14.90 -3.24
N GLY A 788 -10.31 14.34 -2.67
CA GLY A 788 -9.13 15.11 -2.27
C GLY A 788 -9.49 16.34 -1.40
N PRO A 789 -9.21 17.58 -1.84
CA PRO A 789 -9.43 18.80 -1.07
C PRO A 789 -10.86 19.37 -1.09
N VAL A 790 -11.87 18.70 -1.68
CA VAL A 790 -13.25 19.24 -1.74
C VAL A 790 -14.32 18.22 -1.34
N PHE A 791 -15.27 18.69 -0.53
CA PHE A 791 -16.57 18.09 -0.23
C PHE A 791 -17.68 18.95 -0.84
N VAL A 792 -18.65 18.36 -1.53
CA VAL A 792 -19.75 19.12 -2.17
C VAL A 792 -21.10 18.69 -1.60
N GLY A 793 -21.92 19.67 -1.23
CA GLY A 793 -23.27 19.47 -0.71
C GLY A 793 -24.24 20.58 -1.12
N THR A 794 -25.38 20.66 -0.46
CA THR A 794 -26.46 21.64 -0.72
C THR A 794 -26.82 22.48 0.51
N ASP A 795 -27.34 23.69 0.33
CA ASP A 795 -27.79 24.58 1.42
C ASP A 795 -29.13 24.15 2.06
N LYS A 796 -29.54 24.87 3.11
CA LYS A 796 -30.77 24.64 3.91
C LYS A 796 -32.05 24.62 3.08
N SER A 797 -32.16 25.52 2.11
CA SER A 797 -33.33 25.56 1.24
C SER A 797 -33.30 24.48 0.16
N GLY A 798 -32.16 23.78 0.02
CA GLY A 798 -31.85 22.89 -1.08
C GLY A 798 -31.64 23.64 -2.39
N GLN A 799 -31.59 24.96 -2.40
CA GLN A 799 -31.54 25.78 -3.60
C GLN A 799 -30.12 26.19 -3.99
N GLU A 800 -29.11 25.94 -3.16
CA GLU A 800 -27.71 26.26 -3.47
C GLU A 800 -26.83 25.02 -3.42
N LEU A 801 -25.81 24.96 -4.29
CA LEU A 801 -24.69 24.04 -4.18
C LEU A 801 -23.54 24.71 -3.42
N ILE A 802 -22.92 23.97 -2.51
CA ILE A 802 -21.83 24.47 -1.66
C ILE A 802 -20.64 23.52 -1.78
N GLY A 803 -19.48 24.06 -2.19
CA GLY A 803 -18.20 23.37 -2.09
C GLY A 803 -17.48 23.76 -0.80
N LEU A 804 -17.08 22.76 -0.01
CA LEU A 804 -16.36 22.91 1.25
C LEU A 804 -14.97 22.29 1.14
N ASN A 805 -14.02 22.84 1.90
CA ASN A 805 -12.78 22.15 2.20
C ASN A 805 -13.06 21.08 3.29
N PRO A 806 -12.82 19.78 3.04
CA PRO A 806 -13.15 18.72 3.97
C PRO A 806 -12.29 18.71 5.23
N ALA A 807 -11.07 19.27 5.19
CA ALA A 807 -10.19 19.34 6.36
C ALA A 807 -10.64 20.39 7.39
N THR A 808 -11.22 21.50 6.93
CA THR A 808 -11.54 22.67 7.78
C THR A 808 -13.03 23.00 7.86
N GLY A 809 -13.85 22.37 7.00
CA GLY A 809 -15.24 22.74 6.79
C GLY A 809 -15.43 24.11 6.12
N SER A 810 -14.37 24.85 5.76
CA SER A 810 -14.48 26.19 5.20
C SER A 810 -15.15 26.18 3.83
N THR A 811 -15.90 27.24 3.50
CA THR A 811 -16.59 27.33 2.20
C THR A 811 -15.60 27.74 1.14
N ASN A 812 -15.41 26.88 0.14
CA ASN A 812 -14.63 27.21 -1.06
C ASN A 812 -15.49 28.05 -2.01
N TRP A 813 -16.74 27.64 -2.24
CA TRP A 813 -17.66 28.33 -3.13
C TRP A 813 -19.13 28.03 -2.85
N ILE A 814 -20.01 28.92 -3.33
CA ILE A 814 -21.48 28.77 -3.30
C ILE A 814 -22.01 29.05 -4.70
N TYR A 815 -23.01 28.29 -5.13
CA TYR A 815 -23.80 28.56 -6.32
C TYR A 815 -25.29 28.54 -6.00
N ASP A 816 -25.95 29.69 -6.16
CA ASP A 816 -27.41 29.82 -6.05
C ASP A 816 -28.10 29.25 -7.31
N ALA A 817 -28.84 28.16 -7.11
CA ALA A 817 -29.66 27.47 -8.10
C ALA A 817 -31.18 27.64 -7.83
N SER A 818 -31.59 28.58 -6.99
CA SER A 818 -33.00 28.85 -6.63
C SER A 818 -33.92 29.06 -7.83
N ALA A 819 -33.38 29.62 -8.91
CA ALA A 819 -34.09 29.80 -10.17
C ALA A 819 -34.48 28.48 -10.88
N TYR A 820 -33.85 27.35 -10.53
CA TYR A 820 -34.04 26.04 -11.18
C TYR A 820 -34.76 25.02 -10.30
N GLY A 821 -34.75 25.25 -8.98
CA GLY A 821 -35.41 24.41 -7.98
C GLY A 821 -34.43 23.74 -7.03
N ALA A 822 -34.93 22.80 -6.22
CA ALA A 822 -34.10 22.11 -5.24
C ALA A 822 -33.07 21.19 -5.91
N CYS A 823 -31.82 21.28 -5.48
CA CYS A 823 -30.69 20.46 -5.89
C CYS A 823 -30.83 19.03 -5.35
N GLY A 824 -30.51 18.04 -6.19
CA GLY A 824 -30.33 16.64 -5.80
C GLY A 824 -28.89 16.36 -5.37
N THR A 825 -28.52 15.07 -5.31
CA THR A 825 -27.18 14.65 -4.89
C THR A 825 -26.12 15.04 -5.94
N PRO A 826 -25.12 15.87 -5.59
CA PRO A 826 -24.01 16.16 -6.47
C PRO A 826 -23.06 14.96 -6.57
N THR A 827 -22.62 14.68 -7.80
CA THR A 827 -21.45 13.83 -8.06
C THR A 827 -20.32 14.68 -8.60
N TYR A 828 -19.08 14.26 -8.38
CA TYR A 828 -17.91 14.96 -8.88
C TYR A 828 -16.91 13.98 -9.50
N ILE A 829 -16.01 14.50 -10.32
CA ILE A 829 -14.83 13.80 -10.82
C ILE A 829 -13.62 14.73 -10.79
N TYR A 830 -12.43 14.19 -10.52
CA TYR A 830 -11.19 14.97 -10.63
C TYR A 830 -10.84 15.11 -12.10
N GLY A 831 -10.87 16.35 -12.59
CA GLY A 831 -10.74 16.62 -14.00
C GLY A 831 -9.33 16.71 -14.50
N SER A 832 -9.19 16.54 -15.81
CA SER A 832 -7.93 16.61 -16.58
C SER A 832 -7.20 17.96 -16.48
N ASN A 833 -7.87 19.01 -16.00
CA ASN A 833 -7.32 20.34 -15.73
C ASN A 833 -6.88 20.54 -14.27
N SER A 834 -6.75 19.46 -13.50
CA SER A 834 -6.43 19.47 -12.07
C SER A 834 -7.49 20.18 -11.20
N LYS A 835 -8.75 20.21 -11.64
CA LYS A 835 -9.89 20.79 -10.91
C LYS A 835 -11.03 19.80 -10.82
N TYR A 836 -11.83 19.89 -9.75
CA TYR A 836 -13.00 19.03 -9.60
C TYR A 836 -14.16 19.55 -10.44
N LYS A 837 -14.77 18.69 -11.25
CA LYS A 837 -16.03 18.97 -11.94
C LYS A 837 -17.18 18.32 -11.20
N ILE A 838 -18.26 19.07 -11.02
CA ILE A 838 -19.44 18.73 -10.23
C ILE A 838 -20.67 18.75 -11.14
N VAL A 839 -21.52 17.75 -11.04
CA VAL A 839 -22.87 17.75 -11.64
C VAL A 839 -23.94 17.40 -10.62
N ALA A 840 -25.10 18.06 -10.72
CA ALA A 840 -26.25 17.82 -9.86
C ALA A 840 -27.56 18.05 -10.63
N SER A 841 -28.63 17.39 -10.21
CA SER A 841 -29.99 17.79 -10.58
C SER A 841 -30.41 19.02 -9.80
N ALA A 842 -31.29 19.87 -10.37
CA ALA A 842 -31.89 21.04 -9.74
C ALA A 842 -33.32 21.24 -10.27
N GLY A 843 -34.33 20.82 -9.51
CA GLY A 843 -35.72 20.79 -9.97
C GLY A 843 -35.90 20.00 -11.27
N ASN A 844 -36.32 20.67 -12.35
CA ASN A 844 -36.42 20.09 -13.70
C ASN A 844 -35.20 20.41 -14.57
N TYR A 845 -34.02 20.53 -13.96
CA TYR A 845 -32.76 20.83 -14.65
C TYR A 845 -31.64 19.91 -14.16
N VAL A 846 -30.57 19.82 -14.96
CA VAL A 846 -29.24 19.39 -14.53
C VAL A 846 -28.25 20.55 -14.72
N ILE A 847 -27.41 20.73 -13.72
CA ILE A 847 -26.42 21.81 -13.62
C ILE A 847 -25.01 21.23 -13.47
N GLY A 848 -24.01 21.96 -13.99
CA GLY A 848 -22.60 21.58 -13.93
C GLY A 848 -21.71 22.73 -13.49
N ARG A 849 -20.86 22.49 -12.49
CA ARG A 849 -19.94 23.47 -11.89
C ARG A 849 -18.52 22.91 -11.81
N GLN A 850 -17.52 23.77 -11.73
CA GLN A 850 -16.13 23.39 -11.49
C GLN A 850 -15.62 24.10 -10.25
N ASP A 851 -14.98 23.35 -9.37
CA ASP A 851 -14.33 23.89 -8.19
C ASP A 851 -13.05 24.64 -8.58
N GLU A 852 -12.99 25.90 -8.19
CA GLU A 852 -11.82 26.75 -8.36
C GLU A 852 -11.18 27.17 -7.03
N GLY A 853 -11.75 26.74 -5.90
CA GLY A 853 -11.39 27.25 -4.58
C GLY A 853 -11.81 28.71 -4.33
N ILE A 854 -12.65 29.30 -5.19
CA ILE A 854 -13.09 30.71 -5.12
C ILE A 854 -14.61 30.84 -5.31
N ILE A 855 -15.20 31.88 -4.69
CA ILE A 855 -16.61 32.25 -4.87
C ILE A 855 -16.76 33.25 -6.04
N PRO A 856 -17.64 33.01 -7.03
CA PRO A 856 -18.43 31.79 -7.27
C PRO A 856 -17.63 30.72 -8.04
N SER A 857 -18.10 29.47 -7.99
CA SER A 857 -17.57 28.39 -8.84
C SER A 857 -17.77 28.66 -10.32
N THR A 858 -16.88 28.10 -11.16
CA THR A 858 -16.98 28.23 -12.62
C THR A 858 -18.14 27.37 -13.13
N GLN A 859 -18.95 27.92 -14.02
CA GLN A 859 -20.02 27.18 -14.68
C GLN A 859 -19.44 26.31 -15.80
N LEU A 860 -19.77 25.02 -15.81
CA LEU A 860 -19.35 24.12 -16.89
C LEU A 860 -20.24 24.26 -18.12
N PHE A 861 -21.55 24.28 -17.93
CA PHE A 861 -22.54 24.43 -19.01
C PHE A 861 -23.80 25.17 -18.53
N PRO A 862 -24.57 25.81 -19.44
CA PRO A 862 -25.90 26.37 -19.13
C PRO A 862 -26.83 25.29 -18.55
N PRO A 863 -27.59 25.55 -17.45
CA PRO A 863 -28.56 24.61 -16.90
C PRO A 863 -29.44 23.99 -17.98
N GLN A 864 -29.52 22.67 -18.01
CA GLN A 864 -30.23 21.93 -19.06
C GLN A 864 -31.54 21.39 -18.52
N ALA A 865 -32.66 21.77 -19.14
CA ALA A 865 -33.98 21.28 -18.76
C ALA A 865 -34.08 19.76 -18.95
N LEU A 866 -34.53 19.06 -17.92
CA LEU A 866 -34.72 17.62 -17.88
C LEU A 866 -35.87 17.29 -16.93
N ALA A 867 -36.92 16.61 -17.41
CA ALA A 867 -38.13 16.39 -16.62
C ALA A 867 -37.89 15.36 -15.50
N SER A 868 -37.97 15.81 -14.23
CA SER A 868 -37.77 15.00 -13.03
C SER A 868 -36.49 14.13 -13.08
N PRO A 869 -35.30 14.75 -13.17
CA PRO A 869 -34.05 14.02 -13.25
C PRO A 869 -33.69 13.40 -11.88
N GLY A 870 -33.18 12.17 -11.92
CA GLY A 870 -32.51 11.52 -10.79
C GLY A 870 -31.14 12.14 -10.51
N ASN A 871 -30.35 11.51 -9.65
CA ASN A 871 -29.00 12.00 -9.39
C ASN A 871 -28.10 11.65 -10.58
N PRO A 872 -27.34 12.62 -11.12
CA PRO A 872 -26.40 12.35 -12.19
C PRO A 872 -25.18 11.59 -11.67
N TYR A 873 -24.58 10.75 -12.50
CA TYR A 873 -23.30 10.09 -12.28
C TYR A 873 -22.24 10.71 -13.21
N ALA A 874 -21.24 11.40 -12.63
CA ALA A 874 -20.08 11.87 -13.38
C ALA A 874 -19.23 10.69 -13.84
N SER A 875 -18.96 10.59 -15.15
CA SER A 875 -18.11 9.53 -15.70
C SER A 875 -16.65 9.72 -15.27
N PRO A 876 -15.89 8.64 -15.01
CA PRO A 876 -14.46 8.73 -14.71
C PRO A 876 -13.62 9.43 -15.79
N ASP A 877 -14.13 9.50 -17.02
CA ASP A 877 -13.51 10.19 -18.16
C ASP A 877 -13.48 11.73 -18.05
N ASP A 878 -14.18 12.32 -17.07
CA ASP A 878 -14.31 13.77 -16.87
C ASP A 878 -14.93 14.56 -18.07
N ALA A 879 -15.40 13.84 -19.08
CA ALA A 879 -15.97 14.36 -20.32
C ALA A 879 -17.50 14.22 -20.35
N THR A 880 -18.05 13.24 -19.65
CA THR A 880 -19.50 12.95 -19.68
C THR A 880 -20.10 12.69 -18.30
N PHE A 881 -21.42 12.78 -18.24
CA PHE A 881 -22.21 12.35 -17.10
C PHE A 881 -23.48 11.65 -17.56
N TYR A 882 -23.97 10.72 -16.74
CA TYR A 882 -25.17 9.95 -16.99
C TYR A 882 -26.27 10.41 -16.04
N VAL A 883 -27.51 10.51 -16.52
CA VAL A 883 -28.65 10.84 -15.67
C VAL A 883 -29.89 10.14 -16.18
N ALA A 884 -30.60 9.48 -15.26
CA ALA A 884 -31.89 8.88 -15.53
C ALA A 884 -33.01 9.85 -15.19
N TYR A 885 -34.06 9.87 -16.00
CA TYR A 885 -35.19 10.80 -15.88
C TYR A 885 -36.42 10.24 -16.62
N THR A 886 -37.61 10.34 -16.01
CA THR A 886 -38.92 9.96 -16.59
C THR A 886 -38.88 8.83 -17.64
N GLY A 887 -38.54 7.61 -17.23
CA GLY A 887 -38.50 6.43 -18.10
C GLY A 887 -37.38 6.41 -19.15
N ASN A 888 -36.34 7.24 -18.98
CA ASN A 888 -35.19 7.30 -19.87
C ASN A 888 -33.89 7.40 -19.06
N ILE A 889 -32.78 7.10 -19.72
CA ILE A 889 -31.43 7.43 -19.27
C ILE A 889 -30.72 8.17 -20.40
N THR A 890 -29.91 9.17 -20.08
CA THR A 890 -29.12 9.93 -21.07
C THR A 890 -27.68 10.07 -20.62
N LYS A 891 -26.77 10.10 -21.60
CA LYS A 891 -25.37 10.52 -21.46
C LYS A 891 -25.24 11.93 -21.99
N LYS A 892 -24.66 12.84 -21.21
CA LYS A 892 -24.51 14.26 -21.53
C LYS A 892 -23.06 14.71 -21.40
N SER A 893 -22.66 15.71 -22.19
CA SER A 893 -21.33 16.30 -22.11
C SER A 893 -21.14 17.13 -20.83
N MET A 894 -20.04 16.91 -20.12
CA MET A 894 -19.60 17.73 -18.99
C MET A 894 -19.19 19.15 -19.39
N THR A 895 -18.98 19.43 -20.68
CA THR A 895 -18.57 20.76 -21.17
C THR A 895 -19.74 21.56 -21.74
N THR A 896 -20.74 20.90 -22.34
CA THR A 896 -21.83 21.61 -23.04
C THR A 896 -23.21 21.30 -22.48
N GLY A 897 -23.37 20.25 -21.68
CA GLY A 897 -24.68 19.75 -21.20
C GLY A 897 -25.54 19.08 -22.29
N ALA A 898 -25.08 19.08 -23.55
CA ALA A 898 -25.78 18.45 -24.66
C ALA A 898 -25.77 16.92 -24.54
N ASN A 899 -26.80 16.25 -25.07
CA ASN A 899 -26.82 14.79 -25.15
C ASN A 899 -25.68 14.30 -26.08
N ILE A 900 -25.04 13.20 -25.70
CA ILE A 900 -24.12 12.47 -26.57
C ILE A 900 -24.93 11.72 -27.63
N ALA A 901 -24.36 11.58 -28.82
CA ALA A 901 -24.99 10.81 -29.90
C ALA A 901 -25.30 9.38 -29.43
N GLY A 902 -26.45 8.84 -29.81
CA GLY A 902 -26.93 7.55 -29.29
C GLY A 902 -27.74 7.66 -28.00
N TRP A 903 -27.91 8.84 -27.40
CA TRP A 903 -28.73 9.05 -26.18
C TRP A 903 -29.83 10.10 -26.40
N PRO A 904 -30.98 10.04 -25.70
CA PRO A 904 -31.33 9.16 -24.57
C PRO A 904 -31.79 7.74 -25.00
N GLN A 905 -31.75 6.81 -24.06
CA GLN A 905 -32.29 5.45 -24.18
C GLN A 905 -33.56 5.30 -23.33
N ALA A 906 -34.58 4.67 -23.91
CA ALA A 906 -35.83 4.39 -23.23
C ALA A 906 -35.69 3.20 -22.27
N LEU A 907 -36.20 3.36 -21.05
CA LEU A 907 -36.30 2.32 -20.03
C LEU A 907 -37.72 1.75 -20.02
N ALA A 908 -37.83 0.43 -19.98
CA ALA A 908 -39.11 -0.26 -20.15
C ALA A 908 -40.13 -0.12 -18.99
N ASP A 909 -39.95 0.83 -18.06
CA ASP A 909 -40.87 1.12 -16.95
C ASP A 909 -40.67 2.56 -16.42
N VAL A 910 -41.75 3.27 -16.09
CA VAL A 910 -41.88 4.73 -16.24
C VAL A 910 -41.85 5.57 -14.96
N SER A 911 -41.72 5.00 -13.75
CA SER A 911 -42.01 5.79 -12.53
C SER A 911 -40.81 6.31 -11.73
N ARG A 912 -39.66 5.62 -11.68
CA ARG A 912 -38.38 6.10 -11.12
C ARG A 912 -37.27 5.06 -11.34
N THR A 913 -36.02 5.49 -11.32
CA THR A 913 -34.83 4.62 -11.43
C THR A 913 -33.93 4.81 -10.22
N ALA A 914 -33.17 3.78 -9.87
CA ALA A 914 -31.97 3.97 -9.04
C ALA A 914 -30.96 4.86 -9.80
N ASP A 915 -30.03 5.45 -9.05
CA ASP A 915 -28.94 6.23 -9.64
C ASP A 915 -28.09 5.31 -10.56
N PRO A 916 -27.72 5.76 -11.77
CA PRO A 916 -26.95 4.94 -12.69
C PRO A 916 -25.52 4.72 -12.14
N VAL A 917 -24.95 3.55 -12.44
CA VAL A 917 -23.58 3.20 -12.09
C VAL A 917 -22.83 2.82 -13.34
N VAL A 918 -21.60 3.32 -13.48
CA VAL A 918 -20.73 3.02 -14.63
C VAL A 918 -19.50 2.28 -14.15
N PHE A 919 -19.16 1.18 -14.82
CA PHE A 919 -17.97 0.40 -14.53
C PHE A 919 -17.44 -0.23 -15.82
N ASN A 920 -16.15 -0.06 -16.12
CA ASN A 920 -15.52 -0.53 -17.36
C ASN A 920 -16.30 -0.16 -18.64
N ASP A 921 -16.72 1.11 -18.76
CA ASP A 921 -17.51 1.64 -19.89
C ASP A 921 -18.91 1.01 -20.07
N GLU A 922 -19.36 0.20 -19.11
CA GLU A 922 -20.70 -0.40 -19.08
C GLU A 922 -21.60 0.35 -18.09
N ILE A 923 -22.83 0.63 -18.50
CA ILE A 923 -23.80 1.41 -17.72
C ILE A 923 -24.88 0.49 -17.16
N TYR A 924 -25.04 0.54 -15.84
CA TYR A 924 -26.05 -0.19 -15.10
C TYR A 924 -27.10 0.76 -14.55
N VAL A 925 -28.37 0.47 -14.81
CA VAL A 925 -29.50 1.24 -14.30
C VAL A 925 -30.64 0.33 -13.89
N ALA A 926 -31.16 0.53 -12.68
CA ALA A 926 -32.24 -0.28 -12.14
C ALA A 926 -33.58 0.47 -12.14
N THR A 927 -34.67 -0.25 -12.37
CA THR A 927 -36.03 0.30 -12.42
C THR A 927 -36.86 -0.10 -11.19
N THR A 928 -37.91 0.68 -10.92
CA THR A 928 -38.93 0.35 -9.91
C THR A 928 -39.67 -0.97 -10.19
N GLY A 929 -39.64 -1.46 -11.43
CA GLY A 929 -40.18 -2.77 -11.80
C GLY A 929 -39.26 -3.96 -11.46
N GLY A 930 -38.07 -3.69 -10.93
CA GLY A 930 -37.10 -4.72 -10.50
C GLY A 930 -36.15 -5.19 -11.59
N MET A 931 -36.15 -4.52 -12.75
CA MET A 931 -35.22 -4.82 -13.83
C MET A 931 -33.95 -3.99 -13.67
N VAL A 932 -32.80 -4.65 -13.78
CA VAL A 932 -31.49 -4.01 -13.90
C VAL A 932 -31.04 -4.14 -15.35
N TRP A 933 -30.89 -3.02 -16.03
CA TRP A 933 -30.45 -2.96 -17.42
C TRP A 933 -28.96 -2.67 -17.50
N LYS A 934 -28.31 -3.29 -18.48
CA LYS A 934 -26.93 -3.06 -18.86
C LYS A 934 -26.88 -2.49 -20.28
N TYR A 935 -26.19 -1.37 -20.44
CA TYR A 935 -25.92 -0.73 -21.72
C TYR A 935 -24.41 -0.61 -21.96
N ASP A 936 -23.98 -0.60 -23.22
CA ASP A 936 -22.63 -0.15 -23.58
C ASP A 936 -22.52 1.39 -23.58
N GLU A 937 -21.32 1.91 -23.77
CA GLU A 937 -21.04 3.35 -23.76
C GLU A 937 -21.81 4.18 -24.81
N ASP A 938 -22.24 3.54 -25.89
CA ASP A 938 -22.97 4.11 -27.01
C ASP A 938 -24.50 4.09 -26.78
N GLY A 939 -24.96 3.45 -25.70
CA GLY A 939 -26.37 3.31 -25.35
C GLY A 939 -27.05 2.09 -25.97
N THR A 940 -26.30 1.13 -26.51
CA THR A 940 -26.85 -0.15 -26.97
C THR A 940 -27.23 -1.01 -25.76
N PRO A 941 -28.47 -1.51 -25.65
CA PRO A 941 -28.84 -2.44 -24.59
C PRO A 941 -28.12 -3.78 -24.80
N LEU A 942 -27.29 -4.18 -23.83
CA LEU A 942 -26.53 -5.42 -23.87
C LEU A 942 -27.31 -6.58 -23.26
N SER A 943 -27.82 -6.40 -22.04
CA SER A 943 -28.50 -7.46 -21.28
C SER A 943 -29.28 -6.90 -20.08
N SER A 944 -30.01 -7.76 -19.38
CA SER A 944 -30.76 -7.36 -18.18
C SER A 944 -30.88 -8.49 -17.16
N PHE A 945 -31.14 -8.10 -15.91
CA PHE A 945 -31.37 -9.00 -14.79
C PHE A 945 -32.64 -8.61 -14.04
N ASN A 946 -33.51 -9.57 -13.75
CA ASN A 946 -34.74 -9.34 -12.99
C ASN A 946 -34.56 -9.72 -11.52
N ALA A 947 -34.53 -8.73 -10.64
CA ALA A 947 -34.41 -8.90 -9.19
C ALA A 947 -35.75 -9.24 -8.50
N GLY A 948 -36.85 -9.31 -9.25
CA GLY A 948 -38.19 -9.73 -8.80
C GLY A 948 -38.96 -8.68 -7.97
N ALA A 949 -38.30 -7.63 -7.49
CA ALA A 949 -38.91 -6.49 -6.82
C ALA A 949 -38.13 -5.21 -7.15
N GLY A 950 -38.80 -4.05 -7.03
CA GLY A 950 -38.23 -2.75 -7.41
C GLY A 950 -36.92 -2.43 -6.71
N VAL A 951 -35.93 -1.94 -7.46
CA VAL A 951 -34.63 -1.55 -6.90
C VAL A 951 -34.61 -0.03 -6.74
N LEU A 952 -34.54 0.43 -5.49
CA LEU A 952 -34.63 1.86 -5.15
C LEU A 952 -33.28 2.46 -4.73
N GLN A 953 -32.33 1.61 -4.35
CA GLN A 953 -30.99 2.02 -3.90
C GLN A 953 -29.99 1.93 -5.07
N PRO A 954 -28.93 2.76 -5.07
CA PRO A 954 -27.82 2.61 -6.01
C PRO A 954 -27.26 1.18 -6.02
N LEU A 955 -26.85 0.72 -7.20
CA LEU A 955 -26.20 -0.58 -7.35
C LEU A 955 -24.76 -0.52 -6.85
N LEU A 956 -24.21 -1.65 -6.39
CA LEU A 956 -22.81 -1.75 -5.97
C LEU A 956 -22.05 -2.67 -6.93
N VAL A 957 -21.00 -2.16 -7.56
CA VAL A 957 -20.12 -2.94 -8.45
C VAL A 957 -18.76 -3.12 -7.78
N GLN A 958 -18.29 -4.36 -7.68
CA GLN A 958 -16.96 -4.70 -7.14
C GLN A 958 -16.33 -5.80 -7.98
N GLY A 959 -15.21 -5.50 -8.65
CA GLY A 959 -14.56 -6.42 -9.57
C GLY A 959 -15.52 -6.92 -10.65
N SER A 960 -15.77 -8.24 -10.71
CA SER A 960 -16.70 -8.84 -11.68
C SER A 960 -18.15 -8.98 -11.18
N ALA A 961 -18.45 -8.52 -9.96
CA ALA A 961 -19.75 -8.69 -9.32
C ALA A 961 -20.54 -7.39 -9.25
N LEU A 962 -21.85 -7.50 -9.54
CA LEU A 962 -22.86 -6.47 -9.37
C LEU A 962 -23.81 -6.93 -8.25
N TYR A 963 -23.83 -6.20 -7.14
CA TYR A 963 -24.71 -6.47 -6.01
C TYR A 963 -26.00 -5.64 -6.12
N VAL A 964 -27.14 -6.32 -5.96
CA VAL A 964 -28.47 -5.74 -6.15
C VAL A 964 -29.31 -5.96 -4.90
N THR A 965 -29.75 -4.85 -4.29
CA THR A 965 -30.67 -4.83 -3.14
C THR A 965 -32.05 -4.36 -3.57
N PRO A 966 -32.92 -5.26 -4.08
CA PRO A 966 -34.31 -4.90 -4.35
C PRO A 966 -35.06 -4.55 -3.06
N ASN A 967 -36.24 -3.95 -3.19
CA ASN A 967 -37.18 -3.66 -2.10
C ASN A 967 -37.85 -4.94 -1.58
N SER A 968 -37.03 -5.89 -1.16
CA SER A 968 -37.33 -7.15 -0.52
C SER A 968 -36.17 -7.51 0.40
N ALA A 969 -36.35 -8.43 1.33
CA ALA A 969 -35.31 -8.85 2.27
C ALA A 969 -34.27 -9.79 1.61
N ASN A 970 -33.74 -9.40 0.44
CA ASN A 970 -32.80 -10.20 -0.35
C ASN A 970 -31.66 -9.33 -0.90
N LEU A 971 -30.46 -9.89 -0.91
CA LEU A 971 -29.28 -9.39 -1.62
C LEU A 971 -28.89 -10.38 -2.72
N TYR A 972 -28.79 -9.89 -3.96
CA TYR A 972 -28.33 -10.66 -5.11
C TYR A 972 -26.89 -10.28 -5.45
N ALA A 973 -26.09 -11.26 -5.86
CA ALA A 973 -24.87 -11.03 -6.62
C ALA A 973 -25.06 -11.51 -8.05
N VAL A 974 -24.69 -10.67 -9.01
CA VAL A 974 -24.85 -10.87 -10.45
C VAL A 974 -23.46 -10.74 -11.08
N ASN A 975 -23.14 -11.56 -12.08
CA ASN A 975 -21.94 -11.35 -12.88
C ASN A 975 -22.13 -10.10 -13.74
N ALA A 976 -21.33 -9.06 -13.50
CA ALA A 976 -21.49 -7.75 -14.12
C ALA A 976 -21.35 -7.80 -15.66
N SER A 977 -20.53 -8.73 -16.18
CA SER A 977 -20.32 -8.93 -17.61
C SER A 977 -21.51 -9.59 -18.30
N THR A 978 -22.08 -10.65 -17.70
CA THR A 978 -23.10 -11.50 -18.33
C THR A 978 -24.54 -11.17 -17.90
N MET A 979 -24.71 -10.39 -16.84
CA MET A 979 -26.01 -10.14 -16.19
C MET A 979 -26.74 -11.42 -15.74
N THR A 980 -26.01 -12.49 -15.49
CA THR A 980 -26.54 -13.74 -14.91
C THR A 980 -26.24 -13.82 -13.43
N ALA A 981 -27.09 -14.50 -12.66
CA ALA A 981 -26.86 -14.70 -11.22
C ALA A 981 -25.47 -15.31 -10.98
N LYS A 982 -24.68 -14.65 -10.12
CA LYS A 982 -23.38 -15.14 -9.65
C LYS A 982 -23.60 -16.13 -8.50
N TRP A 983 -24.46 -15.76 -7.55
CA TRP A 983 -24.88 -16.66 -6.50
C TRP A 983 -25.99 -17.58 -6.97
N GLY A 984 -25.92 -18.86 -6.59
CA GLY A 984 -26.98 -19.83 -6.87
C GLY A 984 -28.33 -19.48 -6.23
N SER A 985 -28.34 -18.66 -5.18
CA SER A 985 -29.54 -18.10 -4.53
C SER A 985 -29.20 -16.77 -3.86
N PRO A 986 -30.15 -15.83 -3.74
CA PRO A 986 -29.93 -14.58 -3.01
C PRO A 986 -29.70 -14.85 -1.52
N VAL A 987 -28.97 -13.94 -0.87
CA VAL A 987 -28.81 -13.94 0.59
C VAL A 987 -30.03 -13.27 1.21
N SER A 988 -30.69 -13.96 2.15
CA SER A 988 -31.78 -13.39 2.93
C SER A 988 -31.25 -12.39 3.96
N LEU A 989 -31.70 -11.14 3.84
CA LEU A 989 -31.39 -10.07 4.77
C LEU A 989 -32.41 -10.03 5.92
N ALA A 990 -32.08 -9.32 7.01
CA ALA A 990 -32.98 -9.14 8.15
C ALA A 990 -34.25 -8.33 7.78
N ALA A 991 -34.13 -7.43 6.81
CA ALA A 991 -35.23 -6.66 6.22
C ALA A 991 -34.84 -6.17 4.82
N ALA A 992 -35.75 -5.50 4.11
CA ALA A 992 -35.41 -4.82 2.87
C ALA A 992 -34.36 -3.72 3.12
N SER A 993 -33.45 -3.53 2.15
CA SER A 993 -32.37 -2.55 2.30
C SER A 993 -32.94 -1.12 2.38
N THR A 994 -32.56 -0.40 3.42
CA THR A 994 -33.01 0.97 3.70
C THR A 994 -32.02 2.04 3.22
N GLY A 995 -30.81 1.64 2.80
CA GLY A 995 -29.77 2.52 2.23
C GLY A 995 -28.90 1.82 1.18
N PRO A 996 -27.95 2.54 0.55
CA PRO A 996 -26.99 1.95 -0.40
C PRO A 996 -26.08 0.93 0.30
N ALA A 997 -25.77 -0.16 -0.41
CA ALA A 997 -24.78 -1.14 0.05
C ALA A 997 -23.36 -0.68 -0.24
N PHE A 998 -22.40 -1.12 0.58
CA PHE A 998 -20.98 -0.75 0.44
C PHE A 998 -20.07 -1.98 0.54
N CYS A 999 -18.91 -1.94 -0.12
CA CYS A 999 -17.87 -2.96 0.00
C CYS A 999 -16.53 -2.30 0.34
N ALA A 1000 -15.81 -2.88 1.30
CA ALA A 1000 -14.46 -2.45 1.64
C ALA A 1000 -13.49 -2.69 0.47
N SER A 1001 -12.59 -1.75 0.20
CA SER A 1001 -11.64 -1.87 -0.93
C SER A 1001 -10.81 -3.16 -0.82
N GLY A 1002 -10.74 -3.93 -1.91
CA GLY A 1002 -10.02 -5.21 -1.95
C GLY A 1002 -10.65 -6.36 -1.16
N SER A 1003 -11.82 -6.15 -0.54
CA SER A 1003 -12.53 -7.19 0.21
C SER A 1003 -13.67 -7.84 -0.60
N GLN A 1004 -14.14 -8.99 -0.12
CA GLN A 1004 -15.35 -9.69 -0.58
C GLN A 1004 -16.55 -9.43 0.35
N ASP A 1005 -16.41 -8.49 1.29
CA ASP A 1005 -17.43 -8.19 2.31
C ASP A 1005 -18.32 -7.01 1.91
N ILE A 1006 -19.63 -7.22 1.98
CA ILE A 1006 -20.68 -6.26 1.64
C ILE A 1006 -21.42 -5.87 2.92
N TYR A 1007 -21.48 -4.58 3.21
CA TYR A 1007 -22.22 -4.02 4.33
C TYR A 1007 -23.56 -3.47 3.86
N VAL A 1008 -24.64 -3.88 4.51
CA VAL A 1008 -26.02 -3.54 4.14
C VAL A 1008 -26.78 -3.02 5.35
N ALA A 1009 -27.48 -1.90 5.17
CA ALA A 1009 -28.49 -1.42 6.09
C ALA A 1009 -29.81 -2.17 5.87
N ALA A 1010 -30.09 -3.16 6.70
CA ALA A 1010 -31.27 -4.02 6.62
C ALA A 1010 -32.31 -3.61 7.69
N GLY A 1011 -33.01 -2.51 7.46
CA GLY A 1011 -34.02 -1.99 8.39
C GLY A 1011 -33.40 -1.48 9.69
N THR A 1012 -33.63 -2.17 10.80
CA THR A 1012 -33.08 -1.83 12.12
C THR A 1012 -31.74 -2.51 12.43
N SER A 1013 -31.06 -3.03 11.41
CA SER A 1013 -29.80 -3.78 11.54
C SER A 1013 -28.77 -3.38 10.48
N ILE A 1014 -27.49 -3.50 10.83
CA ILE A 1014 -26.39 -3.57 9.85
C ILE A 1014 -26.02 -5.04 9.68
N GLN A 1015 -25.85 -5.50 8.44
CA GLN A 1015 -25.38 -6.85 8.16
C GLN A 1015 -24.13 -6.80 7.31
N LYS A 1016 -23.15 -7.63 7.68
CA LYS A 1016 -22.01 -7.98 6.84
C LYS A 1016 -22.33 -9.26 6.09
N VAL A 1017 -22.30 -9.22 4.77
CA VAL A 1017 -22.46 -10.37 3.88
C VAL A 1017 -21.12 -10.63 3.21
N THR A 1018 -20.57 -11.83 3.36
CA THR A 1018 -19.35 -12.22 2.64
C THR A 1018 -19.74 -12.92 1.35
N ASP A 1019 -19.16 -12.48 0.23
CA ASP A 1019 -19.21 -13.16 -1.05
C ASP A 1019 -18.20 -14.31 -1.07
N ASN A 1020 -18.69 -15.55 -1.16
CA ASN A 1020 -17.88 -16.77 -1.21
C ASN A 1020 -17.74 -17.28 -2.65
N GLY A 1021 -17.82 -16.40 -3.65
CA GLY A 1021 -17.75 -16.73 -5.07
C GLY A 1021 -19.09 -17.16 -5.64
N ALA A 1022 -19.46 -18.44 -5.50
CA ALA A 1022 -20.72 -18.96 -6.06
C ALA A 1022 -21.92 -18.83 -5.08
N THR A 1023 -21.67 -18.39 -3.86
CA THR A 1023 -22.67 -18.19 -2.80
C THR A 1023 -22.32 -16.96 -1.96
N GLY A 1024 -23.29 -16.42 -1.24
CA GLY A 1024 -23.07 -15.41 -0.22
C GLY A 1024 -23.58 -15.89 1.14
N SER A 1025 -23.09 -15.30 2.22
CA SER A 1025 -23.56 -15.61 3.58
C SER A 1025 -23.48 -14.39 4.49
N VAL A 1026 -24.48 -14.20 5.35
CA VAL A 1026 -24.41 -13.21 6.44
C VAL A 1026 -23.36 -13.69 7.45
N THR A 1027 -22.30 -12.91 7.61
CA THR A 1027 -21.18 -13.18 8.53
C THR A 1027 -21.50 -12.70 9.93
N TRP A 1028 -22.12 -11.52 10.05
CA TRP A 1028 -22.71 -11.05 11.31
C TRP A 1028 -23.87 -10.10 11.07
N THR A 1029 -24.68 -9.91 12.11
CA THR A 1029 -25.76 -8.94 12.16
C THR A 1029 -25.61 -8.11 13.43
N TYR A 1030 -25.53 -6.79 13.28
CA TYR A 1030 -25.54 -5.84 14.37
C TYR A 1030 -26.94 -5.25 14.51
N GLY A 1031 -27.57 -5.45 15.67
CA GLY A 1031 -28.86 -4.86 16.00
C GLY A 1031 -28.71 -3.36 16.24
N ALA A 1032 -29.01 -2.56 15.23
CA ALA A 1032 -28.92 -1.11 15.33
C ALA A 1032 -30.04 -0.55 16.23
N GLY A 1033 -31.20 -1.20 16.35
CA GLY A 1033 -32.24 -0.85 17.32
C GLY A 1033 -33.22 0.26 16.89
N ASN A 1034 -32.93 0.99 15.81
CA ASN A 1034 -33.87 1.82 15.05
C ASN A 1034 -33.43 1.84 13.58
N ASN A 1035 -34.26 2.34 12.67
CA ASN A 1035 -33.99 2.30 11.22
C ASN A 1035 -32.65 2.97 10.88
N VAL A 1036 -31.85 2.26 10.09
CA VAL A 1036 -30.63 2.77 9.47
C VAL A 1036 -30.99 3.25 8.06
N GLU A 1037 -31.21 4.55 7.89
CA GLU A 1037 -31.58 5.12 6.58
C GLU A 1037 -30.37 5.63 5.79
N SER A 1038 -29.22 5.76 6.47
CA SER A 1038 -27.93 5.92 5.80
C SER A 1038 -27.43 4.58 5.23
N GLY A 1039 -26.64 4.62 4.15
CA GLY A 1039 -25.82 3.46 3.79
C GLY A 1039 -24.62 3.36 4.73
N PRO A 1040 -24.24 2.16 5.21
CA PRO A 1040 -23.02 2.01 6.00
C PRO A 1040 -21.79 2.28 5.13
N ILE A 1041 -20.72 2.78 5.73
CA ILE A 1041 -19.39 2.83 5.10
C ILE A 1041 -18.38 2.15 6.02
N GLU A 1042 -17.44 1.42 5.45
CA GLU A 1042 -16.39 0.74 6.20
C GLU A 1042 -15.03 1.35 5.89
N TYR A 1043 -14.22 1.54 6.94
CA TYR A 1043 -12.82 1.93 6.84
C TYR A 1043 -12.02 1.28 7.96
N ASN A 1044 -10.93 0.59 7.62
CA ASN A 1044 -10.01 -0.02 8.59
C ASN A 1044 -10.67 -0.85 9.71
N GLY A 1045 -11.72 -1.60 9.37
CA GLY A 1045 -12.47 -2.46 10.28
C GLY A 1045 -13.56 -1.74 11.06
N VAL A 1046 -13.81 -0.45 10.83
CA VAL A 1046 -14.88 0.31 11.49
C VAL A 1046 -16.00 0.58 10.50
N VAL A 1047 -17.23 0.25 10.87
CA VAL A 1047 -18.43 0.50 10.08
C VAL A 1047 -19.18 1.69 10.67
N TYR A 1048 -19.24 2.79 9.93
CA TYR A 1048 -19.93 4.02 10.32
C TYR A 1048 -21.33 4.06 9.70
N PHE A 1049 -22.32 4.59 10.43
CA PHE A 1049 -23.69 4.76 9.95
C PHE A 1049 -24.48 5.77 10.80
N GLY A 1050 -25.49 6.41 10.21
CA GLY A 1050 -26.49 7.23 10.89
C GLY A 1050 -27.83 6.50 11.07
N ARG A 1051 -28.55 6.83 12.15
CA ARG A 1051 -29.88 6.28 12.47
C ARG A 1051 -30.97 7.33 12.50
N TYR A 1052 -32.22 6.88 12.36
CA TYR A 1052 -33.44 7.70 12.44
C TYR A 1052 -33.74 8.27 13.85
N ASP A 1053 -32.82 8.12 14.81
CA ASP A 1053 -32.87 8.78 16.12
C ASP A 1053 -31.98 10.04 16.19
N GLY A 1054 -31.41 10.45 15.05
CA GLY A 1054 -30.62 11.67 14.94
C GLY A 1054 -29.21 11.57 15.48
N ARG A 1055 -28.72 10.34 15.62
CA ARG A 1055 -27.38 10.05 16.09
C ARG A 1055 -26.56 9.34 15.03
N TYR A 1056 -25.26 9.53 15.13
CA TYR A 1056 -24.26 8.85 14.33
C TYR A 1056 -23.68 7.69 15.15
N TYR A 1057 -23.25 6.65 14.47
CA TYR A 1057 -22.75 5.42 15.09
C TYR A 1057 -21.50 4.96 14.36
N ALA A 1058 -20.60 4.34 15.11
CA ALA A 1058 -19.50 3.56 14.59
C ALA A 1058 -19.49 2.22 15.32
N ILE A 1059 -19.42 1.12 14.58
CA ILE A 1059 -19.27 -0.22 15.13
C ILE A 1059 -17.97 -0.83 14.63
N GLN A 1060 -17.26 -1.50 15.52
CA GLN A 1060 -16.09 -2.28 15.16
C GLN A 1060 -16.54 -3.58 14.50
N ASP A 1061 -16.07 -3.87 13.29
CA ASP A 1061 -16.10 -5.21 12.72
C ASP A 1061 -15.02 -6.07 13.40
N LEU A 1062 -15.47 -7.14 14.06
CA LEU A 1062 -14.62 -8.12 14.76
C LEU A 1062 -14.46 -9.41 13.94
N GLY A 1063 -14.73 -9.36 12.64
CA GLY A 1063 -14.67 -10.48 11.71
C GLY A 1063 -15.96 -11.28 11.71
N SER A 1064 -16.32 -11.89 12.84
CA SER A 1064 -17.53 -12.73 12.99
C SER A 1064 -18.63 -12.09 13.85
N SER A 1065 -18.42 -10.87 14.32
CA SER A 1065 -19.38 -10.09 15.12
C SER A 1065 -19.08 -8.60 14.98
N ALA A 1066 -19.93 -7.75 15.53
CA ALA A 1066 -19.64 -6.32 15.61
C ALA A 1066 -20.06 -5.74 16.96
N SER A 1067 -19.38 -4.68 17.40
CA SER A 1067 -19.65 -4.00 18.67
C SER A 1067 -19.60 -2.48 18.50
N LEU A 1068 -20.47 -1.76 19.23
CA LEU A 1068 -20.44 -0.30 19.27
C LEU A 1068 -19.09 0.23 19.76
N ILE A 1069 -18.53 1.22 19.06
CA ILE A 1069 -17.35 1.96 19.51
C ILE A 1069 -17.77 2.92 20.61
N THR A 1070 -16.91 3.05 21.60
CA THR A 1070 -17.23 3.46 22.96
C THR A 1070 -17.54 4.95 23.12
N ASP A 1071 -17.08 5.80 22.20
CA ASP A 1071 -17.45 7.22 22.14
C ASP A 1071 -18.72 7.48 21.31
N TRP A 1072 -19.24 6.46 20.62
CA TRP A 1072 -20.48 6.53 19.84
C TRP A 1072 -21.66 5.91 20.64
N PRO A 1073 -22.91 6.37 20.46
CA PRO A 1073 -23.34 7.30 19.43
C PRO A 1073 -23.15 8.78 19.75
N TYR A 1074 -22.64 9.53 18.78
CA TYR A 1074 -22.62 10.99 18.86
C TYR A 1074 -24.04 11.54 18.70
N THR A 1075 -24.47 12.33 19.69
CA THR A 1075 -25.79 12.97 19.67
C THR A 1075 -25.67 14.37 19.08
N ASN A 1076 -26.29 14.57 17.91
CA ASN A 1076 -26.42 15.90 17.32
C ASN A 1076 -27.56 16.69 17.99
N ALA A 1077 -27.46 18.02 18.00
CA ALA A 1077 -28.43 18.92 18.63
C ALA A 1077 -29.81 18.97 17.93
N SER A 1078 -29.98 18.41 16.72
CA SER A 1078 -31.31 18.20 16.10
C SER A 1078 -31.27 17.36 14.79
N GLY A 1079 -32.36 16.62 14.49
CA GLY A 1079 -32.68 16.03 13.16
C GLY A 1079 -32.37 14.56 12.94
N ASN A 1080 -32.95 13.93 11.90
CA ASN A 1080 -32.70 12.51 11.56
C ASN A 1080 -31.40 12.34 10.74
N SER A 1081 -30.60 11.31 11.01
CA SER A 1081 -29.29 11.08 10.37
C SER A 1081 -29.40 10.17 9.13
N ASN A 1082 -30.00 10.69 8.07
CA ASN A 1082 -30.32 9.93 6.85
C ASN A 1082 -29.32 10.16 5.69
N THR A 1083 -28.19 10.81 5.95
CA THR A 1083 -27.27 11.31 4.92
C THR A 1083 -25.82 11.20 5.36
N GLY A 1084 -24.93 10.69 4.49
CA GLY A 1084 -23.61 10.22 4.92
C GLY A 1084 -23.73 8.89 5.70
N PRO A 1085 -22.64 8.28 6.16
CA PRO A 1085 -21.27 8.81 6.24
C PRO A 1085 -20.49 8.87 4.92
N TRP A 1086 -19.46 9.73 4.89
CA TRP A 1086 -18.46 9.83 3.83
C TRP A 1086 -17.04 9.80 4.42
N ILE A 1087 -16.07 9.18 3.74
CA ILE A 1087 -14.67 9.09 4.20
C ILE A 1087 -13.76 10.01 3.37
N ASP A 1088 -12.97 10.83 4.06
CA ASP A 1088 -11.80 11.53 3.51
C ASP A 1088 -10.53 10.80 3.94
N VAL A 1089 -10.02 9.93 3.07
CA VAL A 1089 -8.80 9.16 3.33
C VAL A 1089 -7.57 10.07 3.42
N GLY A 1090 -7.55 11.19 2.69
CA GLY A 1090 -6.40 12.09 2.65
C GLY A 1090 -6.22 12.87 3.95
N ASN A 1091 -7.32 13.26 4.59
CA ASN A 1091 -7.30 13.98 5.87
C ASN A 1091 -7.69 13.11 7.07
N THR A 1092 -7.88 11.80 6.88
CA THR A 1092 -8.28 10.84 7.92
C THR A 1092 -9.58 11.22 8.64
N LEU A 1093 -10.59 11.69 7.90
CA LEU A 1093 -11.87 12.13 8.46
C LEU A 1093 -13.05 11.26 8.01
N VAL A 1094 -14.06 11.12 8.88
CA VAL A 1094 -15.41 10.69 8.55
C VAL A 1094 -16.39 11.85 8.72
N ILE A 1095 -17.18 12.14 7.68
CA ILE A 1095 -18.13 13.24 7.67
C ILE A 1095 -19.55 12.67 7.72
N PHE A 1096 -20.36 13.18 8.63
CA PHE A 1096 -21.78 12.86 8.76
C PHE A 1096 -22.66 14.07 8.51
N GLY A 1097 -23.90 13.84 8.08
CA GLY A 1097 -24.92 14.88 7.95
C GLY A 1097 -26.28 14.49 8.54
N THR A 1098 -27.06 15.49 8.95
CA THR A 1098 -28.47 15.28 9.36
C THR A 1098 -29.46 16.01 8.45
N THR A 1099 -30.73 15.57 8.51
CA THR A 1099 -31.86 16.28 7.88
C THR A 1099 -32.20 17.61 8.57
N SER A 1100 -31.69 17.85 9.77
CA SER A 1100 -31.81 19.15 10.46
C SER A 1100 -30.55 20.01 10.37
N GLN A 1101 -29.77 19.84 9.30
CA GLN A 1101 -28.92 20.90 8.74
C GLN A 1101 -27.57 21.09 9.44
N ASN A 1102 -26.98 19.99 9.92
CA ASN A 1102 -25.63 19.97 10.47
C ASN A 1102 -24.76 18.98 9.68
N LEU A 1103 -23.54 19.41 9.35
CA LEU A 1103 -22.44 18.54 8.94
C LEU A 1103 -21.40 18.52 10.04
N ASP A 1104 -20.96 17.32 10.40
CA ASP A 1104 -19.99 17.09 11.46
C ASP A 1104 -18.89 16.16 10.94
N ALA A 1105 -17.64 16.60 11.02
CA ALA A 1105 -16.49 15.78 10.64
C ALA A 1105 -15.74 15.30 11.87
N PHE A 1106 -15.40 14.02 11.91
CA PHE A 1106 -14.67 13.39 12.99
C PHE A 1106 -13.40 12.75 12.44
N THR A 1107 -12.37 12.60 13.26
CA THR A 1107 -11.22 11.77 12.90
C THR A 1107 -11.64 10.31 12.76
N LEU A 1108 -10.94 9.56 11.91
CA LEU A 1108 -11.14 8.12 11.75
C LEU A 1108 -10.57 7.32 12.94
N GLU A 1109 -9.59 7.89 13.66
CA GLU A 1109 -9.01 7.37 14.91
C GLU A 1109 -9.98 7.46 16.10
#